data_AF-M5IHW9-F1
#
_entry.id   AF-M5IHW9-F1
#
_cell.length_a   1.000
_cell.length_b   1.000
_cell.length_c   1.000
_cell.angle_alpha   90.00
_cell.angle_beta   90.00
_cell.angle_gamma   90.00
#
_symmetry.space_group_name_H-M   'P 1'
#
loop_
_entity.id
_entity.type
_entity.pdbx_description
1 polymer ?
#
loop_
_entity_poly.entity_id
_entity_poly.type
_entity_poly.pdbx_seq_one_letter_code
_entity_poly.pdbx_strand_id
1 'polypeptide(L)'
;MTNHLGDIQNAKSIFIIGANPAVNHPVGFRHFLKAKENNGAKLIVVDPRYTRTAAKADYFAQIRPGTDIPFMYGMMNLIFENGWEDKKFIEDRTYGIDEIRKEAAKWTPEVVEDVTGVPAATLKEITEVFAKNRPGSVVWAMGLTQHTIGSSNTRIAPILQLILGNMGVSGGGCNILRGHDNVQGASDMANAPDSLPGYYAKNEATWKYFAKMWKVDYEWLQGNFVKPEWMFKPGFTLARWWAGVLDGKNGNDPVENAGDSLKALIVIGNGITSTAQQVKVQEGLDGLELLVLLDPFVNDAGVITNKKDDVYLLPAATQFEGSGTVVATNRSGQWRSQVVEPLFESMPDHEILFELAKRIGFYDELTRTIRDAKGKIEWPEAATREIASIVKSIGLTGWTPERLKRHQANWDKFDEKTLMGKEGTEVAGEYYGLPWPCWTEKHPGSPNLYDINKPVMQGGMGFRNRFGLEHNGINQLAGDGSAPVGGAQSGGYPEIKKDNIEKILGITLTDEEREKMGATWATDASNIIAEKCMEKGIVPYGNARARAVVWTFVDQIPQHREPIHSQRQDLAQKYPSFEDKPNHYRVFTKYKSLQLSKDFSKEFPINLVTARLVNFSGAGMETRASMYLSRITPEMFADIHPELAAKHGIKHWDFVWIHSPEGTKIKVRARIVPSVKPDMIFLPFHFAGYMQGVDMTGNFPEGTRPYAVGENANTVTNYGYDIVTQIPETKGGLCRIEKA
;
A
#
# COMPACT_ATOMS: atom_id res chain seq x y z
N MET A 1 -2.10 2.17 7.93
CA MET A 1 -3.14 3.02 8.55
C MET A 1 -2.71 3.33 9.98
N THR A 2 -2.82 4.56 10.46
CA THR A 2 -2.47 4.90 11.86
C THR A 2 -3.60 4.59 12.84
N ASN A 3 -4.85 4.59 12.38
CA ASN A 3 -6.03 4.30 13.19
C ASN A 3 -6.76 3.07 12.60
N HIS A 4 -8.08 3.07 12.63
CA HIS A 4 -8.96 2.05 12.04
C HIS A 4 -10.26 2.65 11.52
N LEU A 5 -11.01 1.90 10.68
CA LEU A 5 -12.26 2.38 10.08
C LEU A 5 -13.32 2.79 11.11
N GLY A 6 -13.46 2.02 12.19
CA GLY A 6 -14.38 2.33 13.29
C GLY A 6 -14.12 3.69 13.94
N ASP A 7 -12.85 4.05 14.11
CA ASP A 7 -12.40 5.29 14.77
C ASP A 7 -12.71 6.56 13.96
N ILE A 8 -12.87 6.43 12.63
CA ILE A 8 -13.26 7.56 11.76
C ILE A 8 -14.57 8.20 12.23
N GLN A 9 -15.43 7.45 12.91
CA GLN A 9 -16.66 7.97 13.52
C GLN A 9 -16.40 9.09 14.54
N ASN A 10 -15.19 9.17 15.13
CA ASN A 10 -14.80 10.22 16.07
C ASN A 10 -14.29 11.51 15.39
N ALA A 11 -14.14 11.52 14.06
CA ALA A 11 -13.61 12.66 13.33
C ALA A 11 -14.57 13.86 13.36
N LYS A 12 -14.04 15.08 13.39
CA LYS A 12 -14.80 16.32 13.14
C LYS A 12 -14.68 16.81 11.70
N SER A 13 -13.63 16.37 11.00
CA SER A 13 -13.49 16.55 9.56
C SER A 13 -12.81 15.33 8.94
N ILE A 14 -13.19 15.00 7.72
CA ILE A 14 -12.63 13.87 6.96
C ILE A 14 -12.22 14.40 5.60
N PHE A 15 -10.91 14.42 5.35
CA PHE A 15 -10.32 14.84 4.10
C PHE A 15 -9.94 13.61 3.25
N ILE A 16 -10.75 13.35 2.22
CA ILE A 16 -10.53 12.28 1.27
C ILE A 16 -9.83 12.85 0.03
N ILE A 17 -8.59 12.45 -0.20
CA ILE A 17 -7.82 12.81 -1.39
C ILE A 17 -7.12 11.57 -1.96
N GLY A 18 -7.31 11.33 -3.26
CA GLY A 18 -6.78 10.13 -3.91
C GLY A 18 -7.42 8.81 -3.45
N ALA A 19 -8.67 8.85 -2.98
CA ALA A 19 -9.49 7.69 -2.65
C ALA A 19 -10.97 7.88 -2.97
N ASN A 20 -11.69 6.78 -3.18
CA ASN A 20 -13.12 6.77 -3.47
C ASN A 20 -13.84 5.66 -2.65
N PRO A 21 -13.90 5.80 -1.31
CA PRO A 21 -14.40 4.76 -0.40
C PRO A 21 -15.82 4.28 -0.68
N ALA A 22 -16.70 5.13 -1.22
CA ALA A 22 -18.04 4.68 -1.63
C ALA A 22 -18.04 3.62 -2.74
N VAL A 23 -16.92 3.47 -3.45
CA VAL A 23 -16.72 2.48 -4.52
C VAL A 23 -15.77 1.38 -4.09
N ASN A 24 -14.60 1.73 -3.52
CA ASN A 24 -13.55 0.76 -3.25
C ASN A 24 -13.58 0.18 -1.82
N HIS A 25 -14.32 0.79 -0.88
CA HIS A 25 -14.50 0.32 0.49
C HIS A 25 -15.94 0.53 1.00
N PRO A 26 -16.97 0.10 0.24
CA PRO A 26 -18.35 0.55 0.49
C PRO A 26 -18.87 0.18 1.89
N VAL A 27 -18.50 -0.99 2.42
CA VAL A 27 -18.88 -1.41 3.79
C VAL A 27 -18.24 -0.49 4.84
N GLY A 28 -16.96 -0.16 4.67
CA GLY A 28 -16.22 0.73 5.55
C GLY A 28 -16.65 2.20 5.44
N PHE A 29 -17.12 2.63 4.27
CA PHE A 29 -17.61 3.99 4.03
C PHE A 29 -18.80 4.36 4.93
N ARG A 30 -19.54 3.37 5.45
CA ARG A 30 -20.56 3.59 6.48
C ARG A 30 -20.03 4.34 7.70
N HIS A 31 -18.80 4.11 8.13
CA HIS A 31 -18.21 4.82 9.28
C HIS A 31 -18.00 6.32 9.01
N PHE A 32 -17.76 6.68 7.74
CA PHE A 32 -17.63 8.07 7.30
C PHE A 32 -18.99 8.78 7.34
N LEU A 33 -20.03 8.09 6.86
CA LEU A 33 -21.41 8.59 6.91
C LEU A 33 -21.90 8.73 8.36
N LYS A 34 -21.63 7.73 9.22
CA LYS A 34 -21.94 7.81 10.66
C LYS A 34 -21.22 9.00 11.33
N ALA A 35 -19.97 9.29 10.98
CA ALA A 35 -19.27 10.48 11.50
C ALA A 35 -20.00 11.77 11.11
N LYS A 36 -20.42 11.86 9.84
CA LYS A 36 -21.16 13.01 9.32
C LYS A 36 -22.53 13.17 9.97
N GLU A 37 -23.31 12.09 10.06
CA GLU A 37 -24.68 12.08 10.57
C GLU A 37 -24.75 12.28 12.09
N ASN A 38 -23.90 11.58 12.85
CA ASN A 38 -23.98 11.58 14.31
C ASN A 38 -23.18 12.70 14.97
N ASN A 39 -22.07 13.13 14.35
CA ASN A 39 -21.14 14.10 14.95
C ASN A 39 -20.97 15.38 14.12
N GLY A 40 -21.70 15.53 13.01
CA GLY A 40 -21.61 16.71 12.14
C GLY A 40 -20.27 16.83 11.40
N ALA A 41 -19.52 15.73 11.26
CA ALA A 41 -18.20 15.73 10.65
C ALA A 41 -18.25 16.28 9.21
N LYS A 42 -17.34 17.20 8.89
CA LYS A 42 -17.25 17.78 7.54
C LYS A 42 -16.54 16.83 6.60
N LEU A 43 -17.26 16.35 5.58
CA LEU A 43 -16.71 15.45 4.58
C LEU A 43 -16.19 16.25 3.38
N ILE A 44 -14.88 16.22 3.18
CA ILE A 44 -14.17 16.92 2.10
C ILE A 44 -13.66 15.88 1.11
N VAL A 45 -13.94 16.07 -0.18
CA VAL A 45 -13.45 15.19 -1.25
C VAL A 45 -12.68 15.99 -2.29
N VAL A 46 -11.44 15.59 -2.55
CA VAL A 46 -10.61 16.13 -3.63
C VAL A 46 -10.27 14.99 -4.58
N ASP A 47 -10.87 15.02 -5.76
CA ASP A 47 -10.78 13.96 -6.77
C ASP A 47 -10.92 14.59 -8.17
N PRO A 48 -10.19 14.12 -9.20
CA PRO A 48 -10.36 14.61 -10.56
C PRO A 48 -11.77 14.39 -11.13
N ARG A 49 -12.61 13.58 -10.48
CA ARG A 49 -13.98 13.26 -10.91
C ARG A 49 -14.99 13.55 -9.83
N TYR A 50 -16.21 13.87 -10.24
CA TYR A 50 -17.36 13.88 -9.34
C TYR A 50 -17.82 12.43 -9.06
N THR A 51 -17.23 11.80 -8.05
CA THR A 51 -17.44 10.39 -7.72
C THR A 51 -18.67 10.14 -6.84
N ARG A 52 -19.01 8.86 -6.61
CA ARG A 52 -20.02 8.46 -5.61
C ARG A 52 -19.65 8.90 -4.19
N THR A 53 -18.36 9.04 -3.89
CA THR A 53 -17.90 9.62 -2.62
C THR A 53 -18.13 11.13 -2.61
N ALA A 54 -17.78 11.84 -3.70
CA ALA A 54 -18.03 13.28 -3.85
C ALA A 54 -19.51 13.63 -3.70
N ALA A 55 -20.41 12.78 -4.22
CA ALA A 55 -21.87 12.94 -4.07
C ALA A 55 -22.38 12.90 -2.60
N LYS A 56 -21.53 12.50 -1.65
CA LYS A 56 -21.84 12.53 -0.20
C LYS A 56 -21.06 13.62 0.54
N ALA A 57 -20.13 14.30 -0.12
CA ALA A 57 -19.27 15.31 0.48
C ALA A 57 -20.05 16.60 0.79
N ASP A 58 -19.57 17.33 1.79
CA ASP A 58 -19.97 18.72 2.06
C ASP A 58 -19.17 19.68 1.17
N TYR A 59 -17.90 19.35 0.91
CA TYR A 59 -16.99 20.15 0.09
C TYR A 59 -16.33 19.26 -0.97
N PHE A 60 -16.28 19.75 -2.21
CA PHE A 60 -15.66 19.04 -3.32
C PHE A 60 -14.74 19.98 -4.10
N ALA A 61 -13.54 19.51 -4.43
CA ALA A 61 -12.66 20.17 -5.39
C ALA A 61 -12.21 19.19 -6.48
N GLN A 62 -12.33 19.62 -7.73
CA GLN A 62 -11.93 18.83 -8.88
C GLN A 62 -10.50 19.15 -9.32
N ILE A 63 -9.55 18.37 -8.83
CA ILE A 63 -8.11 18.58 -9.01
C ILE A 63 -7.60 18.01 -10.34
N ARG A 64 -6.56 18.63 -10.93
CA ARG A 64 -5.78 18.01 -12.02
C ARG A 64 -5.00 16.78 -11.49
N PRO A 65 -4.99 15.64 -12.20
CA PRO A 65 -4.24 14.47 -11.75
C PRO A 65 -2.73 14.75 -11.67
N GLY A 66 -2.08 14.28 -10.60
CA GLY A 66 -0.64 14.46 -10.39
C GLY A 66 -0.25 15.76 -9.70
N THR A 67 -1.21 16.55 -9.20
CA THR A 67 -0.94 17.85 -8.54
C THR A 67 -1.35 17.90 -7.08
N ASP A 68 -1.36 16.75 -6.41
CA ASP A 68 -1.77 16.63 -5.00
C ASP A 68 -0.81 17.39 -4.04
N ILE A 69 0.50 17.39 -4.35
CA ILE A 69 1.51 18.12 -3.57
C ILE A 69 1.27 19.63 -3.56
N PRO A 70 1.13 20.31 -4.72
CA PRO A 70 0.75 21.72 -4.77
C PRO A 70 -0.48 22.04 -3.93
N PHE A 71 -1.53 21.23 -4.02
CA PHE A 71 -2.76 21.43 -3.25
C PHE A 71 -2.51 21.38 -1.74
N MET A 72 -1.85 20.33 -1.26
CA MET A 72 -1.58 20.19 0.18
C MET A 72 -0.54 21.20 0.70
N TYR A 73 0.44 21.62 -0.10
CA TYR A 73 1.32 22.73 0.27
C TYR A 73 0.58 24.06 0.34
N GLY A 74 -0.38 24.30 -0.56
CA GLY A 74 -1.29 25.44 -0.48
C GLY A 74 -2.10 25.46 0.82
N MET A 75 -2.60 24.29 1.25
CA MET A 75 -3.25 24.16 2.55
C MET A 75 -2.28 24.51 3.69
N MET A 76 -1.05 23.97 3.68
CA MET A 76 -0.05 24.24 4.71
C MET A 76 0.36 25.71 4.76
N ASN A 77 0.50 26.35 3.59
CA ASN A 77 0.78 27.78 3.47
C ASN A 77 -0.25 28.59 4.25
N LEU A 78 -1.53 28.40 3.94
CA LEU A 78 -2.65 29.06 4.61
C LEU A 78 -2.72 28.72 6.11
N ILE A 79 -2.48 27.47 6.50
CA ILE A 79 -2.45 27.06 7.91
C ILE A 79 -1.39 27.86 8.68
N PHE A 80 -0.18 27.97 8.13
CA PHE A 80 0.92 28.69 8.76
C PHE A 80 0.69 30.21 8.79
N GLU A 81 0.16 30.79 7.71
CA GLU A 81 -0.16 32.22 7.66
C GLU A 81 -1.22 32.61 8.69
N ASN A 82 -2.20 31.73 8.94
CA ASN A 82 -3.30 31.98 9.87
C ASN A 82 -3.02 31.49 11.30
N GLY A 83 -1.87 30.84 11.55
CA GLY A 83 -1.51 30.33 12.87
C GLY A 83 -2.38 29.15 13.34
N TRP A 84 -2.92 28.35 12.43
CA TRP A 84 -3.78 27.20 12.74
C TRP A 84 -3.01 25.92 13.09
N GLU A 85 -1.69 25.94 12.98
CA GLU A 85 -0.85 24.80 13.35
C GLU A 85 -0.84 24.51 14.85
N ASP A 86 -0.56 23.26 15.19
CA ASP A 86 -0.32 22.84 16.57
C ASP A 86 1.15 23.04 16.95
N LYS A 87 1.47 24.24 17.44
CA LYS A 87 2.86 24.65 17.76
C LYS A 87 3.53 23.72 18.77
N LYS A 88 2.79 23.31 19.81
CA LYS A 88 3.31 22.40 20.85
C LYS A 88 3.60 21.02 20.29
N PHE A 89 2.67 20.46 19.50
CA PHE A 89 2.92 19.17 18.86
C PHE A 89 4.14 19.22 17.93
N ILE A 90 4.28 20.29 17.14
CA ILE A 90 5.43 20.49 16.24
C ILE A 90 6.73 20.49 17.04
N GLU A 91 6.83 21.31 18.09
CA GLU A 91 8.02 21.45 18.92
C GLU A 91 8.43 20.13 19.59
N ASP A 92 7.46 19.44 20.20
CA ASP A 92 7.74 18.27 21.03
C ASP A 92 7.90 16.99 20.22
N ARG A 93 7.17 16.84 19.12
CA ARG A 93 6.96 15.54 18.45
C ARG A 93 7.38 15.51 16.99
N THR A 94 7.93 16.59 16.44
CA THR A 94 8.33 16.62 15.03
C THR A 94 9.76 17.10 14.78
N TYR A 95 10.29 16.75 13.61
CA TYR A 95 11.59 17.21 13.12
C TYR A 95 11.49 17.71 11.67
N GLY A 96 12.06 18.88 11.38
CA GLY A 96 12.20 19.41 10.02
C GLY A 96 10.97 20.13 9.44
N ILE A 97 10.02 20.57 10.28
CA ILE A 97 8.84 21.33 9.84
C ILE A 97 9.22 22.71 9.27
N ASP A 98 10.36 23.29 9.67
CA ASP A 98 10.80 24.58 9.11
C ASP A 98 11.13 24.48 7.61
N GLU A 99 11.69 23.37 7.14
CA GLU A 99 11.91 23.13 5.71
C GLU A 99 10.58 22.99 4.95
N ILE A 100 9.57 22.39 5.59
CA ILE A 100 8.22 22.33 5.04
C ILE A 100 7.58 23.72 4.98
N ARG A 101 7.77 24.57 6.00
CA ARG A 101 7.27 25.94 6.03
C ARG A 101 7.88 26.79 4.91
N LYS A 102 9.19 26.66 4.68
CA LYS A 102 9.91 27.32 3.57
C LYS A 102 9.39 26.88 2.21
N GLU A 103 9.12 25.59 2.03
CA GLU A 103 8.57 25.07 0.78
C GLU A 103 7.10 25.52 0.58
N ALA A 104 6.26 25.38 1.60
CA ALA A 104 4.86 25.79 1.57
C ALA A 104 4.69 27.27 1.19
N ALA A 105 5.59 28.15 1.63
CA ALA A 105 5.58 29.58 1.29
C ALA A 105 5.59 29.87 -0.22
N LYS A 106 6.08 28.93 -1.05
CA LYS A 106 6.11 29.07 -2.52
C LYS A 106 4.76 28.78 -3.19
N TRP A 107 3.86 28.11 -2.47
CA TRP A 107 2.58 27.63 -2.98
C TRP A 107 1.44 28.52 -2.51
N THR A 108 1.42 29.78 -3.00
CA THR A 108 0.31 30.69 -2.74
C THR A 108 -0.99 30.17 -3.40
N PRO A 109 -2.18 30.60 -2.95
CA PRO A 109 -3.44 30.17 -3.55
C PRO A 109 -3.51 30.35 -5.07
N GLU A 110 -2.90 31.40 -5.60
CA GLU A 110 -2.85 31.71 -7.04
C GLU A 110 -1.94 30.73 -7.80
N VAL A 111 -0.78 30.38 -7.24
CA VAL A 111 0.12 29.37 -7.81
C VAL A 111 -0.54 27.99 -7.79
N VAL A 112 -1.26 27.67 -6.71
CA VAL A 112 -1.99 26.42 -6.59
C VAL A 112 -3.13 26.36 -7.61
N GLU A 113 -3.84 27.46 -7.83
CA GLU A 113 -4.88 27.53 -8.86
C GLU A 113 -4.33 27.29 -10.27
N ASP A 114 -3.23 27.94 -10.65
CA ASP A 114 -2.58 27.72 -11.96
C ASP A 114 -2.14 26.26 -12.16
N VAL A 115 -1.52 25.66 -11.15
CA VAL A 115 -0.96 24.31 -11.27
C VAL A 115 -2.04 23.22 -11.19
N THR A 116 -2.99 23.36 -10.27
CA THR A 116 -3.97 22.30 -9.95
C THR A 116 -5.30 22.45 -10.67
N GLY A 117 -5.61 23.66 -11.14
CA GLY A 117 -6.93 24.03 -11.66
C GLY A 117 -8.03 24.08 -10.60
N VAL A 118 -7.70 24.03 -9.30
CA VAL A 118 -8.65 24.25 -8.20
C VAL A 118 -8.70 25.74 -7.87
N PRO A 119 -9.88 26.38 -7.88
CA PRO A 119 -9.99 27.80 -7.55
C PRO A 119 -9.40 28.13 -6.18
N ALA A 120 -8.66 29.24 -6.08
CA ALA A 120 -8.04 29.71 -4.83
C ALA A 120 -9.06 29.87 -3.69
N ALA A 121 -10.29 30.30 -4.01
CA ALA A 121 -11.38 30.41 -3.04
C ALA A 121 -11.78 29.04 -2.46
N THR A 122 -11.88 28.01 -3.31
CA THR A 122 -12.19 26.64 -2.88
C THR A 122 -11.06 26.05 -2.03
N LEU A 123 -9.80 26.29 -2.39
CA LEU A 123 -8.64 25.91 -1.57
C LEU A 123 -8.73 26.54 -0.17
N LYS A 124 -9.00 27.85 -0.09
CA LYS A 124 -9.12 28.59 1.17
C LYS A 124 -10.25 28.02 2.04
N GLU A 125 -11.43 27.82 1.46
CA GLU A 125 -12.59 27.27 2.16
C GLU A 125 -12.31 25.87 2.71
N ILE A 126 -11.82 24.95 1.86
CA ILE A 126 -11.49 23.58 2.29
C ILE A 126 -10.42 23.60 3.39
N THR A 127 -9.40 24.43 3.25
CA THR A 127 -8.31 24.51 4.23
C THR A 127 -8.82 25.00 5.57
N GLU A 128 -9.61 26.07 5.59
CA GLU A 128 -10.20 26.61 6.82
C GLU A 128 -11.10 25.58 7.51
N VAL A 129 -11.98 24.92 6.75
CA VAL A 129 -12.86 23.89 7.28
C VAL A 129 -12.06 22.75 7.89
N PHE A 130 -11.05 22.23 7.19
CA PHE A 130 -10.24 21.12 7.69
C PHE A 130 -9.42 21.51 8.93
N ALA A 131 -8.75 22.67 8.90
CA ALA A 131 -7.89 23.12 9.99
C ALA A 131 -8.67 23.45 11.27
N LYS A 132 -9.89 24.02 11.16
CA LYS A 132 -10.70 24.41 12.32
C LYS A 132 -11.54 23.27 12.90
N ASN A 133 -11.87 22.24 12.13
CA ASN A 133 -12.67 21.10 12.59
C ASN A 133 -11.79 19.90 13.01
N ARG A 134 -11.14 20.00 14.17
CA ARG A 134 -10.21 18.99 14.70
C ARG A 134 -10.83 18.11 15.82
N PRO A 135 -10.51 16.80 15.88
CA PRO A 135 -9.53 16.09 15.07
C PRO A 135 -9.99 15.84 13.63
N GLY A 136 -9.07 16.05 12.69
CA GLY A 136 -9.27 15.81 11.25
C GLY A 136 -8.60 14.50 10.83
N SER A 137 -9.27 13.73 9.97
CA SER A 137 -8.78 12.47 9.41
C SER A 137 -8.42 12.63 7.94
N VAL A 138 -7.22 12.22 7.53
CA VAL A 138 -6.81 12.22 6.11
C VAL A 138 -6.89 10.79 5.55
N VAL A 139 -7.59 10.62 4.44
CA VAL A 139 -7.92 9.31 3.85
C VAL A 139 -7.45 9.28 2.40
N TRP A 140 -6.66 8.26 2.05
CA TRP A 140 -6.18 8.06 0.69
C TRP A 140 -6.00 6.57 0.34
N ALA A 141 -5.77 6.32 -0.94
CA ALA A 141 -5.38 5.03 -1.49
C ALA A 141 -4.55 5.26 -2.75
N MET A 142 -4.97 4.67 -3.88
CA MET A 142 -4.20 4.65 -5.11
C MET A 142 -4.05 5.99 -5.81
N GLY A 143 -4.99 6.92 -5.62
CA GLY A 143 -4.95 8.23 -6.27
C GLY A 143 -3.76 9.08 -5.82
N LEU A 144 -3.15 8.79 -4.66
CA LEU A 144 -1.88 9.38 -4.24
C LEU A 144 -0.67 8.51 -4.59
N THR A 145 -0.79 7.18 -4.55
CA THR A 145 0.38 6.28 -4.65
C THR A 145 0.81 5.97 -6.09
N GLN A 146 -0.11 6.02 -7.07
CA GLN A 146 0.14 5.58 -8.44
C GLN A 146 0.56 6.73 -9.35
N HIS A 147 1.66 7.38 -8.96
CA HIS A 147 2.35 8.48 -9.65
C HIS A 147 3.86 8.29 -9.57
N THR A 148 4.63 8.91 -10.45
CA THR A 148 6.11 8.95 -10.40
C THR A 148 6.67 9.60 -9.15
N ILE A 149 5.83 10.38 -8.46
CA ILE A 149 6.09 11.00 -7.15
C ILE A 149 5.18 10.44 -6.04
N GLY A 150 4.65 9.21 -6.18
CA GLY A 150 3.73 8.60 -5.22
C GLY A 150 4.29 8.55 -3.79
N SER A 151 5.60 8.33 -3.63
CA SER A 151 6.29 8.37 -2.35
C SER A 151 6.32 9.77 -1.73
N SER A 152 6.36 10.84 -2.54
CA SER A 152 6.25 12.22 -2.07
C SER A 152 4.79 12.57 -1.70
N ASN A 153 3.82 12.16 -2.53
CA ASN A 153 2.39 12.33 -2.26
C ASN A 153 1.98 11.66 -0.93
N THR A 154 2.49 10.46 -0.66
CA THR A 154 2.19 9.74 0.59
C THR A 154 2.95 10.27 1.82
N ARG A 155 3.96 11.12 1.62
CA ARG A 155 4.67 11.81 2.71
C ARG A 155 4.03 13.14 3.08
N ILE A 156 3.49 13.89 2.12
CA ILE A 156 2.92 15.21 2.39
C ILE A 156 1.62 15.14 3.22
N ALA A 157 0.79 14.11 3.03
CA ALA A 157 -0.43 13.91 3.81
C ALA A 157 -0.16 13.71 5.33
N PRO A 158 0.76 12.82 5.75
CA PRO A 158 1.18 12.74 7.14
C PRO A 158 1.79 14.04 7.69
N ILE A 159 2.56 14.77 6.88
CA ILE A 159 3.14 16.06 7.31
C ILE A 159 2.03 17.07 7.63
N LEU A 160 0.97 17.13 6.83
CA LEU A 160 -0.21 17.96 7.12
C LEU A 160 -0.83 17.61 8.48
N GLN A 161 -0.95 16.30 8.77
CA GLN A 161 -1.50 15.82 10.03
C GLN A 161 -0.58 16.06 11.23
N LEU A 162 0.75 16.07 11.03
CA LEU A 162 1.72 16.45 12.06
C LEU A 162 1.65 17.95 12.37
N ILE A 163 1.54 18.80 11.34
CA ILE A 163 1.37 20.25 11.49
C ILE A 163 0.10 20.57 12.27
N LEU A 164 -1.00 19.87 11.96
CA LEU A 164 -2.28 20.01 12.64
C LEU A 164 -2.39 19.13 13.90
N GLY A 165 -1.31 18.55 14.44
CA GLY A 165 -1.36 17.76 15.68
C GLY A 165 -2.45 16.67 15.74
N ASN A 166 -2.84 16.10 14.60
CA ASN A 166 -3.93 15.13 14.50
C ASN A 166 -3.43 13.67 14.60
N MET A 167 -2.11 13.46 14.65
CA MET A 167 -1.49 12.12 14.76
C MET A 167 -1.53 11.61 16.20
N GLY A 168 -1.94 10.35 16.39
CA GLY A 168 -2.13 9.78 17.74
C GLY A 168 -3.45 10.19 18.41
N VAL A 169 -4.40 10.73 17.65
CA VAL A 169 -5.69 11.20 18.16
C VAL A 169 -6.82 10.34 17.59
N SER A 170 -7.77 9.97 18.45
CA SER A 170 -9.04 9.32 18.09
C SER A 170 -9.83 10.20 17.11
N GLY A 171 -10.25 9.65 15.98
CA GLY A 171 -10.90 10.40 14.88
C GLY A 171 -9.94 11.19 14.00
N GLY A 172 -8.64 11.16 14.30
CA GLY A 172 -7.60 11.87 13.56
C GLY A 172 -6.81 10.96 12.61
N GLY A 173 -5.51 11.22 12.54
CA GLY A 173 -4.53 10.33 11.90
C GLY A 173 -4.59 10.25 10.38
N CYS A 174 -3.90 9.23 9.87
CA CYS A 174 -3.73 8.91 8.46
C CYS A 174 -4.36 7.56 8.14
N ASN A 175 -5.48 7.60 7.42
CA ASN A 175 -6.34 6.48 7.15
C ASN A 175 -6.17 5.95 5.71
N ILE A 176 -5.06 5.22 5.51
CA ILE A 176 -4.75 4.62 4.21
C ILE A 176 -5.58 3.36 4.00
N LEU A 177 -6.48 3.40 3.02
CA LEU A 177 -7.36 2.28 2.69
C LEU A 177 -6.60 1.29 1.78
N ARG A 178 -6.34 0.10 2.31
CA ARG A 178 -5.61 -0.99 1.64
C ARG A 178 -6.51 -1.71 0.63
N GLY A 179 -5.90 -2.25 -0.43
CA GLY A 179 -6.59 -2.88 -1.56
C GLY A 179 -7.13 -4.29 -1.25
N HIS A 180 -6.36 -5.33 -1.60
CA HIS A 180 -6.75 -6.71 -1.32
C HIS A 180 -6.95 -6.95 0.17
N ASP A 181 -7.84 -7.88 0.48
CA ASP A 181 -8.23 -8.31 1.82
C ASP A 181 -7.05 -8.66 2.74
N ASN A 182 -5.94 -9.16 2.20
CA ASN A 182 -4.71 -9.47 2.93
C ASN A 182 -3.46 -8.75 2.40
N VAL A 183 -3.58 -7.63 1.66
CA VAL A 183 -2.38 -6.92 1.15
C VAL A 183 -1.52 -6.36 2.28
N GLN A 184 -2.12 -6.05 3.43
CA GLN A 184 -1.36 -5.68 4.62
C GLN A 184 -0.53 -6.87 5.11
N GLY A 185 -1.10 -8.07 5.22
CA GLY A 185 -0.37 -9.27 5.64
C GLY A 185 0.70 -9.69 4.65
N ALA A 186 0.43 -9.60 3.34
CA ALA A 186 1.43 -9.81 2.30
C ALA A 186 2.60 -8.82 2.41
N SER A 187 2.32 -7.55 2.74
CA SER A 187 3.36 -6.55 3.00
C SER A 187 4.11 -6.85 4.31
N ASP A 188 3.40 -7.24 5.36
CA ASP A 188 3.97 -7.61 6.66
C ASP A 188 4.91 -8.81 6.49
N MET A 189 4.59 -9.78 5.62
CA MET A 189 5.42 -10.96 5.33
C MET A 189 6.43 -10.75 4.19
N ALA A 190 6.64 -9.50 3.76
CA ALA A 190 7.61 -9.12 2.73
C ALA A 190 7.43 -9.86 1.38
N ASN A 191 6.20 -9.94 0.88
CA ASN A 191 5.92 -10.19 -0.55
C ASN A 191 6.30 -8.96 -1.40
N ALA A 192 7.52 -8.47 -1.22
CA ALA A 192 8.12 -7.32 -1.86
C ALA A 192 9.65 -7.54 -1.95
N PRO A 193 10.30 -7.08 -3.03
CA PRO A 193 11.68 -7.46 -3.31
C PRO A 193 12.74 -6.79 -2.42
N ASP A 194 12.40 -5.82 -1.58
CA ASP A 194 13.33 -4.92 -0.87
C ASP A 194 13.53 -5.23 0.62
N SER A 195 12.74 -6.10 1.23
CA SER A 195 12.77 -6.36 2.68
C SER A 195 12.60 -7.83 3.03
N LEU A 196 12.77 -8.15 4.33
CA LEU A 196 12.45 -9.44 4.94
C LEU A 196 11.20 -9.34 5.81
N PRO A 197 10.51 -10.46 6.13
CA PRO A 197 9.26 -10.46 6.89
C PRO A 197 9.34 -9.59 8.15
N GLY A 198 8.33 -8.77 8.41
CA GLY A 198 8.35 -7.75 9.46
C GLY A 198 9.05 -6.46 9.06
N TYR A 199 9.24 -6.17 7.78
CA TYR A 199 9.95 -4.97 7.31
C TYR A 199 11.41 -4.89 7.80
N TYR A 200 12.07 -6.04 8.03
CA TYR A 200 13.49 -6.02 8.35
C TYR A 200 14.31 -5.70 7.10
N ALA A 201 15.45 -5.04 7.31
CA ALA A 201 16.38 -4.73 6.23
C ALA A 201 17.14 -5.99 5.78
N LYS A 202 17.46 -6.08 4.49
CA LYS A 202 18.31 -7.15 3.96
C LYS A 202 19.78 -6.84 4.26
N ASN A 203 20.23 -7.25 5.43
CA ASN A 203 21.61 -7.20 5.86
C ASN A 203 22.00 -8.50 6.57
N GLU A 204 23.30 -8.70 6.77
CA GLU A 204 23.84 -9.92 7.36
C GLU A 204 23.25 -10.22 8.75
N ALA A 205 23.15 -9.21 9.62
CA ALA A 205 22.63 -9.39 10.98
C ALA A 205 21.17 -9.90 10.98
N THR A 206 20.35 -9.38 10.08
CA THR A 206 18.95 -9.80 9.92
C THR A 206 18.87 -11.21 9.34
N TRP A 207 19.64 -11.53 8.29
CA TRP A 207 19.64 -12.87 7.72
C TRP A 207 20.12 -13.93 8.72
N LYS A 208 21.14 -13.63 9.54
CA LYS A 208 21.56 -14.51 10.65
C LYS A 208 20.46 -14.68 11.70
N TYR A 209 19.70 -13.62 12.00
CA TYR A 209 18.53 -13.72 12.88
C TYR A 209 17.49 -14.70 12.30
N PHE A 210 17.11 -14.54 11.03
CA PHE A 210 16.15 -15.46 10.38
C PHE A 210 16.69 -16.89 10.27
N ALA A 211 17.95 -17.08 9.92
CA ALA A 211 18.60 -18.39 9.89
C ALA A 211 18.47 -19.10 11.25
N LYS A 212 18.80 -18.40 12.34
CA LYS A 212 18.62 -18.89 13.72
C LYS A 212 17.17 -19.25 14.02
N MET A 213 16.22 -18.38 13.66
CA MET A 213 14.81 -18.60 13.95
C MET A 213 14.22 -19.78 13.18
N TRP A 214 14.55 -19.91 11.89
CA TRP A 214 14.18 -21.04 11.03
C TRP A 214 15.00 -22.32 11.30
N LYS A 215 16.01 -22.23 12.16
CA LYS A 215 16.95 -23.31 12.51
C LYS A 215 17.67 -23.87 11.29
N VAL A 216 18.07 -23.01 10.35
CA VAL A 216 18.87 -23.36 9.16
C VAL A 216 20.23 -22.66 9.23
N ASP A 217 21.20 -23.18 8.48
CA ASP A 217 22.53 -22.58 8.42
C ASP A 217 22.51 -21.31 7.57
N TYR A 218 23.22 -20.27 8.02
CA TYR A 218 23.31 -19.01 7.28
C TYR A 218 24.04 -19.22 5.94
N GLU A 219 25.07 -20.05 5.94
CA GLU A 219 25.85 -20.44 4.76
C GLU A 219 24.98 -21.19 3.75
N TRP A 220 24.04 -22.03 4.21
CA TRP A 220 23.07 -22.68 3.35
C TRP A 220 22.14 -21.66 2.68
N LEU A 221 21.58 -20.70 3.44
CA LEU A 221 20.76 -19.63 2.87
C LEU A 221 21.54 -18.79 1.85
N GLN A 222 22.78 -18.42 2.17
CA GLN A 222 23.63 -17.63 1.29
C GLN A 222 24.00 -18.41 0.02
N GLY A 223 24.21 -19.72 0.11
CA GLY A 223 24.52 -20.60 -1.03
C GLY A 223 23.41 -20.67 -2.09
N ASN A 224 22.19 -20.24 -1.78
CA ASN A 224 21.09 -20.14 -2.74
C ASN A 224 21.18 -18.89 -3.65
N PHE A 225 22.17 -18.03 -3.47
CA PHE A 225 22.40 -16.86 -4.32
C PHE A 225 23.62 -17.07 -5.23
N VAL A 226 23.54 -16.55 -6.46
CA VAL A 226 24.64 -16.65 -7.44
C VAL A 226 25.98 -16.14 -6.90
N LYS A 227 25.94 -15.10 -6.04
CA LYS A 227 27.08 -14.62 -5.24
C LYS A 227 26.55 -14.05 -3.90
N PRO A 228 27.35 -14.09 -2.82
CA PRO A 228 26.94 -13.62 -1.50
C PRO A 228 26.29 -12.23 -1.46
N GLU A 229 26.80 -11.27 -2.22
CA GLU A 229 26.30 -9.89 -2.24
C GLU A 229 24.87 -9.77 -2.80
N TRP A 230 24.41 -10.72 -3.61
CA TRP A 230 23.06 -10.71 -4.18
C TRP A 230 21.96 -10.97 -3.15
N MET A 231 22.30 -11.59 -2.02
CA MET A 231 21.41 -11.77 -0.87
C MET A 231 20.85 -10.45 -0.32
N PHE A 232 21.59 -9.35 -0.51
CA PHE A 232 21.22 -8.04 0.01
C PHE A 232 20.56 -7.13 -1.05
N LYS A 233 20.65 -7.46 -2.33
CA LYS A 233 20.13 -6.65 -3.44
C LYS A 233 18.62 -6.85 -3.64
N PRO A 234 17.84 -5.81 -3.99
CA PRO A 234 16.45 -5.96 -4.41
C PRO A 234 16.29 -6.84 -5.65
N GLY A 235 15.20 -7.61 -5.68
CA GLY A 235 14.66 -8.28 -6.86
C GLY A 235 13.93 -7.32 -7.82
N PHE A 236 13.41 -7.86 -8.93
CA PHE A 236 12.48 -7.13 -9.78
C PHE A 236 11.16 -6.85 -9.04
N THR A 237 10.48 -5.76 -9.39
CA THR A 237 9.12 -5.50 -8.91
C THR A 237 8.08 -6.15 -9.82
N LEU A 238 6.86 -6.34 -9.29
CA LEU A 238 5.71 -6.77 -10.09
C LEU A 238 5.48 -5.85 -11.31
N ALA A 239 5.76 -4.56 -11.20
CA ALA A 239 5.52 -3.63 -12.31
C ALA A 239 6.48 -3.81 -13.50
N ARG A 240 7.64 -4.45 -13.27
CA ARG A 240 8.79 -4.42 -14.18
C ARG A 240 9.53 -5.75 -14.37
N TRP A 241 9.02 -6.86 -13.82
CA TRP A 241 9.61 -8.19 -13.99
C TRP A 241 9.84 -8.57 -15.45
N TRP A 242 8.94 -8.17 -16.36
CA TRP A 242 9.02 -8.46 -17.80
C TRP A 242 10.29 -7.88 -18.43
N ALA A 243 10.82 -6.77 -17.91
CA ALA A 243 12.09 -6.22 -18.37
C ALA A 243 13.26 -7.17 -18.07
N GLY A 244 13.18 -7.96 -17.00
CA GLY A 244 14.15 -9.02 -16.70
C GLY A 244 14.16 -10.15 -17.72
N VAL A 245 13.04 -10.42 -18.40
CA VAL A 245 12.96 -11.40 -19.48
C VAL A 245 13.50 -10.82 -20.79
N LEU A 246 13.11 -9.57 -21.09
CA LEU A 246 13.47 -8.90 -22.33
C LEU A 246 14.92 -8.42 -22.35
N ASP A 247 15.49 -8.05 -21.21
CA ASP A 247 16.92 -7.76 -20.99
C ASP A 247 17.58 -6.94 -22.12
N GLY A 248 17.09 -5.72 -22.34
CA GLY A 248 17.62 -4.82 -23.38
C GLY A 248 17.33 -5.21 -24.83
N LYS A 249 16.81 -6.41 -25.11
CA LYS A 249 16.53 -6.88 -26.48
C LYS A 249 15.50 -5.98 -27.16
N ASN A 250 15.68 -5.74 -28.45
CA ASN A 250 14.78 -4.94 -29.29
C ASN A 250 14.52 -3.52 -28.75
N GLY A 251 15.51 -2.92 -28.08
CA GLY A 251 15.39 -1.57 -27.53
C GLY A 251 14.57 -1.47 -26.24
N ASN A 252 14.25 -2.61 -25.60
CA ASN A 252 13.68 -2.62 -24.25
C ASN A 252 14.70 -2.13 -23.21
N ASP A 253 14.23 -1.89 -21.98
CA ASP A 253 15.10 -1.37 -20.93
C ASP A 253 16.15 -2.41 -20.49
N PRO A 254 17.44 -2.04 -20.41
CA PRO A 254 18.48 -2.94 -19.92
C PRO A 254 18.32 -3.23 -18.42
N VAL A 255 18.82 -4.39 -17.98
CA VAL A 255 18.75 -4.82 -16.58
C VAL A 255 20.10 -5.16 -15.95
N GLU A 256 20.18 -5.09 -14.62
CA GLU A 256 21.29 -5.60 -13.81
C GLU A 256 20.83 -6.84 -13.05
N ASN A 257 21.02 -8.03 -13.65
CA ASN A 257 20.56 -9.30 -13.09
C ASN A 257 21.64 -10.38 -13.15
N ALA A 258 22.82 -10.07 -12.62
CA ALA A 258 23.97 -10.97 -12.54
C ALA A 258 24.48 -11.49 -13.89
N GLY A 259 24.15 -10.80 -15.00
CA GLY A 259 24.49 -11.22 -16.35
C GLY A 259 23.56 -12.27 -16.93
N ASP A 260 22.37 -12.47 -16.36
CA ASP A 260 21.36 -13.42 -16.85
C ASP A 260 19.96 -12.80 -16.93
N SER A 261 19.10 -13.40 -17.76
CA SER A 261 17.71 -13.02 -17.96
C SER A 261 16.77 -13.86 -17.07
N LEU A 262 15.58 -13.34 -16.78
CA LEU A 262 14.54 -14.07 -16.05
C LEU A 262 13.95 -15.16 -16.96
N LYS A 263 13.99 -16.42 -16.52
CA LYS A 263 13.59 -17.60 -17.32
C LYS A 263 12.22 -18.16 -16.97
N ALA A 264 11.86 -18.12 -15.69
CA ALA A 264 10.63 -18.72 -15.19
C ALA A 264 9.85 -17.72 -14.36
N LEU A 265 8.52 -17.81 -14.41
CA LEU A 265 7.61 -17.04 -13.57
C LEU A 265 6.55 -17.94 -12.95
N ILE A 266 6.41 -17.87 -11.63
CA ILE A 266 5.32 -18.50 -10.88
C ILE A 266 4.42 -17.38 -10.35
N VAL A 267 3.15 -17.40 -10.75
CA VAL A 267 2.14 -16.41 -10.38
C VAL A 267 1.15 -17.07 -9.44
N ILE A 268 1.10 -16.63 -8.18
CA ILE A 268 0.21 -17.19 -7.15
C ILE A 268 -0.81 -16.12 -6.74
N GLY A 269 -2.10 -16.35 -7.06
CA GLY A 269 -3.21 -15.48 -6.66
C GLY A 269 -3.02 -14.00 -7.06
N ASN A 270 -2.38 -13.74 -8.19
CA ASN A 270 -2.02 -12.39 -8.64
C ASN A 270 -2.54 -12.10 -10.06
N GLY A 271 -3.32 -11.03 -10.20
CA GLY A 271 -3.71 -10.51 -11.50
C GLY A 271 -2.55 -9.74 -12.15
N ILE A 272 -1.68 -10.44 -12.87
CA ILE A 272 -0.48 -9.84 -13.48
C ILE A 272 -0.82 -8.73 -14.48
N THR A 273 -2.04 -8.76 -15.03
CA THR A 273 -2.58 -7.76 -15.95
C THR A 273 -2.99 -6.45 -15.25
N SER A 274 -2.82 -6.38 -13.93
CA SER A 274 -3.01 -5.15 -13.13
C SER A 274 -1.85 -4.14 -13.26
N THR A 275 -0.76 -4.49 -13.97
CA THR A 275 0.40 -3.61 -14.19
C THR A 275 0.27 -2.80 -15.49
N ALA A 276 0.91 -1.64 -15.58
CA ALA A 276 0.95 -0.85 -16.82
C ALA A 276 1.71 -1.57 -17.95
N GLN A 277 1.49 -1.14 -19.20
CA GLN A 277 2.17 -1.61 -20.42
C GLN A 277 1.91 -3.08 -20.75
N GLN A 278 0.63 -3.45 -20.91
CA GLN A 278 0.22 -4.85 -21.14
C GLN A 278 0.84 -5.51 -22.38
N VAL A 279 1.17 -4.76 -23.45
CA VAL A 279 1.90 -5.31 -24.60
C VAL A 279 3.30 -5.79 -24.19
N LYS A 280 4.00 -5.05 -23.32
CA LYS A 280 5.30 -5.46 -22.77
C LYS A 280 5.18 -6.61 -21.80
N VAL A 281 4.09 -6.69 -21.05
CA VAL A 281 3.77 -7.86 -20.22
C VAL A 281 3.59 -9.10 -21.11
N GLN A 282 2.84 -9.02 -22.21
CA GLN A 282 2.71 -10.12 -23.17
C GLN A 282 4.08 -10.53 -23.74
N GLU A 283 4.87 -9.56 -24.25
CA GLU A 283 6.23 -9.84 -24.74
C GLU A 283 7.10 -10.57 -23.70
N GLY A 284 7.02 -10.12 -22.44
CA GLY A 284 7.73 -10.75 -21.32
C GLY A 284 7.23 -12.15 -21.00
N LEU A 285 5.91 -12.38 -21.02
CA LEU A 285 5.33 -13.72 -20.83
C LEU A 285 5.76 -14.67 -21.95
N ASP A 286 5.76 -14.19 -23.19
CA ASP A 286 6.13 -14.97 -24.37
C ASP A 286 7.61 -15.35 -24.39
N GLY A 287 8.46 -14.53 -23.76
CA GLY A 287 9.89 -14.78 -23.62
C GLY A 287 10.28 -15.74 -22.48
N LEU A 288 9.34 -16.17 -21.64
CA LEU A 288 9.62 -17.11 -20.55
C LEU A 288 9.84 -18.54 -21.08
N GLU A 289 10.77 -19.25 -20.46
CA GLU A 289 10.95 -20.68 -20.64
C GLU A 289 9.86 -21.47 -19.90
N LEU A 290 9.44 -20.99 -18.72
CA LEU A 290 8.41 -21.62 -17.90
C LEU A 290 7.43 -20.58 -17.32
N LEU A 291 6.13 -20.83 -17.46
CA LEU A 291 5.07 -20.05 -16.82
C LEU A 291 4.16 -20.97 -16.00
N VAL A 292 4.03 -20.70 -14.70
CA VAL A 292 3.14 -21.44 -13.81
C VAL A 292 2.14 -20.47 -13.18
N LEU A 293 0.85 -20.76 -13.31
CA LEU A 293 -0.25 -19.92 -12.86
C LEU A 293 -1.08 -20.69 -11.83
N LEU A 294 -1.05 -20.25 -10.57
CA LEU A 294 -1.79 -20.84 -9.45
C LEU A 294 -2.91 -19.87 -9.07
N ASP A 295 -4.14 -20.25 -9.33
CA ASP A 295 -5.30 -19.39 -9.08
C ASP A 295 -6.60 -20.23 -9.06
N PRO A 296 -7.62 -19.86 -8.27
CA PRO A 296 -8.94 -20.49 -8.34
C PRO A 296 -9.69 -20.20 -9.67
N PHE A 297 -9.30 -19.16 -10.41
CA PHE A 297 -9.88 -18.81 -11.70
C PHE A 297 -8.80 -18.74 -12.78
N VAL A 298 -9.16 -18.94 -14.06
CA VAL A 298 -8.19 -18.84 -15.14
C VAL A 298 -7.52 -17.45 -15.15
N ASN A 299 -6.21 -17.45 -14.94
CA ASN A 299 -5.43 -16.23 -14.81
C ASN A 299 -5.24 -15.57 -16.19
N ASP A 300 -5.45 -14.26 -16.26
CA ASP A 300 -5.39 -13.51 -17.52
C ASP A 300 -4.02 -13.61 -18.20
N ALA A 301 -2.93 -13.91 -17.46
CA ALA A 301 -1.60 -14.15 -18.05
C ALA A 301 -1.62 -15.29 -19.07
N GLY A 302 -2.33 -16.39 -18.76
CA GLY A 302 -2.47 -17.55 -19.65
C GLY A 302 -3.37 -17.26 -20.85
N VAL A 303 -4.18 -16.21 -20.78
CA VAL A 303 -5.07 -15.76 -21.86
C VAL A 303 -4.32 -14.84 -22.82
N ILE A 304 -3.48 -13.95 -22.31
CA ILE A 304 -2.78 -12.97 -23.15
C ILE A 304 -1.48 -13.51 -23.74
N THR A 305 -0.81 -14.49 -23.13
CA THR A 305 0.42 -15.05 -23.71
C THR A 305 0.15 -15.80 -25.02
N ASN A 306 1.08 -15.72 -25.95
CA ASN A 306 1.09 -16.51 -27.18
C ASN A 306 1.78 -17.87 -27.01
N LYS A 307 2.37 -18.18 -25.85
CA LYS A 307 2.97 -19.49 -25.58
C LYS A 307 1.95 -20.61 -25.77
N LYS A 308 2.40 -21.71 -26.38
CA LYS A 308 1.63 -22.93 -26.59
C LYS A 308 2.06 -24.09 -25.70
N ASP A 309 3.31 -24.03 -25.23
CA ASP A 309 3.94 -25.04 -24.39
C ASP A 309 4.54 -24.37 -23.15
N ASP A 310 4.83 -25.19 -22.12
CA ASP A 310 5.44 -24.75 -20.84
C ASP A 310 4.63 -23.69 -20.08
N VAL A 311 3.31 -23.72 -20.26
CA VAL A 311 2.33 -22.96 -19.48
C VAL A 311 1.51 -23.93 -18.65
N TYR A 312 1.64 -23.85 -17.33
CA TYR A 312 0.94 -24.72 -16.39
C TYR A 312 -0.11 -23.93 -15.62
N LEU A 313 -1.35 -24.40 -15.67
CA LEU A 313 -2.46 -23.88 -14.86
C LEU A 313 -2.70 -24.86 -13.71
N LEU A 314 -2.48 -24.43 -12.48
CA LEU A 314 -2.66 -25.25 -11.29
C LEU A 314 -3.89 -24.74 -10.51
N PRO A 315 -4.88 -25.60 -10.23
CA PRO A 315 -6.09 -25.18 -9.52
C PRO A 315 -5.79 -24.93 -8.05
N ALA A 316 -5.76 -23.66 -7.65
CA ALA A 316 -5.64 -23.28 -6.24
C ALA A 316 -7.02 -23.19 -5.58
N ALA A 317 -7.08 -23.54 -4.29
CA ALA A 317 -8.30 -23.40 -3.50
C ALA A 317 -8.65 -21.92 -3.26
N THR A 318 -9.94 -21.61 -3.18
CA THR A 318 -10.47 -20.31 -2.76
C THR A 318 -10.30 -20.09 -1.25
N GLN A 319 -10.51 -18.85 -0.82
CA GLN A 319 -10.50 -18.51 0.62
C GLN A 319 -11.54 -19.27 1.47
N PHE A 320 -12.58 -19.84 0.86
CA PHE A 320 -13.62 -20.60 1.58
C PHE A 320 -13.24 -22.08 1.75
N GLU A 321 -12.27 -22.54 0.97
CA GLU A 321 -11.75 -23.91 0.96
C GLU A 321 -10.46 -24.05 1.80
N GLY A 322 -9.93 -22.92 2.29
CA GLY A 322 -8.76 -22.86 3.16
C GLY A 322 -9.04 -22.24 4.52
N SER A 323 -8.04 -22.27 5.39
CA SER A 323 -8.02 -21.57 6.67
C SER A 323 -6.69 -20.83 6.84
N GLY A 324 -6.66 -19.83 7.72
CA GLY A 324 -5.43 -19.07 7.97
C GLY A 324 -5.65 -17.75 8.68
N THR A 325 -4.54 -17.03 8.87
CA THR A 325 -4.55 -15.68 9.42
C THR A 325 -4.39 -14.64 8.31
N VAL A 326 -5.24 -13.62 8.30
CA VAL A 326 -5.15 -12.47 7.39
C VAL A 326 -5.08 -11.17 8.15
N VAL A 327 -4.58 -10.11 7.52
CA VAL A 327 -4.42 -8.79 8.14
C VAL A 327 -5.20 -7.74 7.36
N ALA A 328 -6.16 -7.11 8.05
CA ALA A 328 -7.00 -6.07 7.47
C ALA A 328 -6.28 -4.70 7.38
N THR A 329 -6.91 -3.75 6.69
CA THR A 329 -6.35 -2.40 6.43
C THR A 329 -5.91 -1.63 7.68
N ASN A 330 -6.49 -1.97 8.84
CA ASN A 330 -6.24 -1.35 10.14
C ASN A 330 -5.22 -2.12 11.00
N ARG A 331 -4.48 -3.08 10.41
CA ARG A 331 -3.47 -3.92 11.08
C ARG A 331 -4.05 -5.00 12.02
N SER A 332 -5.37 -5.22 12.03
CA SER A 332 -6.00 -6.31 12.78
C SER A 332 -5.75 -7.65 12.10
N GLY A 333 -5.17 -8.61 12.82
CA GLY A 333 -5.15 -10.02 12.45
C GLY A 333 -6.52 -10.66 12.62
N GLN A 334 -6.96 -11.43 11.64
CA GLN A 334 -8.25 -12.13 11.66
C GLN A 334 -8.03 -13.59 11.30
N TRP A 335 -8.64 -14.48 12.08
CA TRP A 335 -8.70 -15.90 11.75
C TRP A 335 -9.77 -16.16 10.69
N ARG A 336 -9.43 -16.97 9.69
CA ARG A 336 -10.35 -17.53 8.70
C ARG A 336 -10.43 -19.04 8.89
N SER A 337 -11.65 -19.55 8.92
CA SER A 337 -11.92 -20.97 9.04
C SER A 337 -12.35 -21.51 7.68
N GLN A 338 -11.96 -22.75 7.40
CA GLN A 338 -12.44 -23.48 6.25
C GLN A 338 -13.96 -23.64 6.34
N VAL A 339 -14.66 -23.35 5.26
CA VAL A 339 -16.12 -23.43 5.17
C VAL A 339 -16.55 -24.70 4.43
N VAL A 340 -15.80 -25.07 3.39
CA VAL A 340 -16.01 -26.29 2.60
C VAL A 340 -14.67 -26.95 2.28
N GLU A 341 -14.67 -28.23 1.94
CA GLU A 341 -13.47 -28.89 1.43
C GLU A 341 -13.09 -28.34 0.04
N PRO A 342 -11.79 -28.31 -0.32
CA PRO A 342 -11.34 -27.98 -1.67
C PRO A 342 -12.11 -28.75 -2.73
N LEU A 343 -12.68 -28.04 -3.68
CA LEU A 343 -13.49 -28.62 -4.74
C LEU A 343 -12.59 -29.21 -5.84
N PHE A 344 -13.07 -30.29 -6.45
CA PHE A 344 -12.40 -31.00 -7.54
C PHE A 344 -10.97 -31.45 -7.15
N GLU A 345 -9.98 -31.07 -7.95
CA GLU A 345 -8.56 -31.31 -7.71
C GLU A 345 -7.85 -30.07 -7.16
N SER A 346 -8.61 -29.06 -6.70
CA SER A 346 -8.01 -27.86 -6.15
C SER A 346 -7.29 -28.14 -4.84
N MET A 347 -6.18 -27.44 -4.62
CA MET A 347 -5.37 -27.60 -3.41
C MET A 347 -5.12 -26.23 -2.77
N PRO A 348 -5.13 -26.14 -1.43
CA PRO A 348 -4.66 -24.94 -0.74
C PRO A 348 -3.21 -24.60 -1.10
N ASP A 349 -2.88 -23.30 -1.18
CA ASP A 349 -1.57 -22.82 -1.65
C ASP A 349 -0.38 -23.49 -0.92
N HIS A 350 -0.48 -23.67 0.40
CA HIS A 350 0.58 -24.25 1.22
C HIS A 350 0.89 -25.71 0.86
N GLU A 351 -0.13 -26.51 0.51
CA GLU A 351 0.07 -27.90 0.09
C GLU A 351 0.80 -27.97 -1.25
N ILE A 352 0.43 -27.10 -2.20
CA ILE A 352 1.12 -26.98 -3.49
C ILE A 352 2.60 -26.59 -3.27
N LEU A 353 2.86 -25.62 -2.38
CA LEU A 353 4.23 -25.19 -2.05
C LEU A 353 5.02 -26.27 -1.31
N PHE A 354 4.39 -27.06 -0.44
CA PHE A 354 5.03 -28.21 0.21
C PHE A 354 5.38 -29.32 -0.78
N GLU A 355 4.49 -29.64 -1.71
CA GLU A 355 4.74 -30.62 -2.77
C GLU A 355 5.86 -30.17 -3.73
N LEU A 356 5.94 -28.87 -4.02
CA LEU A 356 7.06 -28.29 -4.75
C LEU A 356 8.36 -28.44 -3.96
N ALA A 357 8.36 -28.05 -2.68
CA ALA A 357 9.54 -28.12 -1.82
C ALA A 357 10.09 -29.54 -1.66
N LYS A 358 9.21 -30.56 -1.62
CA LYS A 358 9.61 -31.97 -1.64
C LYS A 358 10.33 -32.34 -2.93
N ARG A 359 9.80 -31.90 -4.08
CA ARG A 359 10.36 -32.21 -5.40
C ARG A 359 11.70 -31.54 -5.67
N ILE A 360 11.90 -30.31 -5.16
CA ILE A 360 13.16 -29.59 -5.30
C ILE A 360 14.11 -29.73 -4.11
N GLY A 361 13.75 -30.54 -3.10
CA GLY A 361 14.67 -31.05 -2.10
C GLY A 361 14.98 -30.13 -0.90
N PHE A 362 14.07 -29.24 -0.51
CA PHE A 362 14.24 -28.37 0.68
C PHE A 362 13.06 -28.40 1.66
N TYR A 363 12.20 -29.42 1.56
CA TYR A 363 11.00 -29.55 2.40
C TYR A 363 11.32 -29.63 3.90
N ASP A 364 12.41 -30.29 4.27
CA ASP A 364 12.81 -30.43 5.68
C ASP A 364 13.34 -29.12 6.27
N GLU A 365 14.02 -28.29 5.48
CA GLU A 365 14.39 -26.92 5.85
C GLU A 365 13.16 -26.03 5.96
N LEU A 366 12.26 -26.05 4.96
CA LEU A 366 11.06 -25.21 4.91
C LEU A 366 10.13 -25.44 6.10
N THR A 367 10.02 -26.69 6.57
CA THR A 367 9.02 -27.06 7.58
C THR A 367 9.62 -27.36 8.96
N ARG A 368 10.93 -27.14 9.13
CA ARG A 368 11.71 -27.50 10.32
C ARG A 368 11.12 -27.00 11.64
N THR A 369 10.53 -25.82 11.62
CA THR A 369 10.02 -25.07 12.77
C THR A 369 8.52 -25.26 13.02
N ILE A 370 7.79 -25.74 12.01
CA ILE A 370 6.33 -25.92 12.07
C ILE A 370 5.91 -27.38 12.25
N ARG A 371 6.87 -28.32 12.25
CA ARG A 371 6.65 -29.72 12.61
C ARG A 371 6.77 -29.94 14.12
N ASP A 372 5.90 -30.78 14.67
CA ASP A 372 6.02 -31.30 16.03
C ASP A 372 7.12 -32.37 16.15
N ALA A 373 7.32 -32.89 17.36
CA ALA A 373 8.33 -33.92 17.63
C ALA A 373 8.10 -35.25 16.88
N LYS A 374 6.91 -35.47 16.32
CA LYS A 374 6.56 -36.64 15.49
C LYS A 374 6.59 -36.31 13.99
N GLY A 375 6.98 -35.10 13.60
CA GLY A 375 7.02 -34.64 12.22
C GLY A 375 5.66 -34.18 11.66
N LYS A 376 4.61 -34.09 12.48
CA LYS A 376 3.28 -33.64 12.05
C LYS A 376 3.21 -32.11 12.06
N ILE A 377 2.55 -31.54 11.05
CA ILE A 377 2.24 -30.11 10.97
C ILE A 377 0.78 -29.91 11.39
N GLU A 378 0.54 -29.04 12.37
CA GLU A 378 -0.80 -28.55 12.72
C GLU A 378 -1.04 -27.24 11.95
N TRP A 379 -1.61 -27.36 10.75
CA TRP A 379 -1.84 -26.21 9.88
C TRP A 379 -3.25 -25.62 10.08
N PRO A 380 -3.42 -24.28 10.12
CA PRO A 380 -2.41 -23.21 9.97
C PRO A 380 -1.79 -22.71 11.29
N GLU A 381 -2.13 -23.31 12.43
CA GLU A 381 -1.73 -22.85 13.77
C GLU A 381 -0.22 -22.78 13.93
N ALA A 382 0.52 -23.78 13.43
CA ALA A 382 1.98 -23.82 13.51
C ALA A 382 2.63 -22.63 12.79
N ALA A 383 2.14 -22.26 11.61
CA ALA A 383 2.63 -21.10 10.86
C ALA A 383 2.31 -19.78 11.58
N THR A 384 1.10 -19.64 12.14
CA THR A 384 0.74 -18.46 12.94
C THR A 384 1.64 -18.31 14.16
N ARG A 385 1.93 -19.41 14.88
CA ARG A 385 2.86 -19.41 16.03
C ARG A 385 4.28 -19.05 15.61
N GLU A 386 4.75 -19.59 14.47
CA GLU A 386 6.06 -19.25 13.93
C GLU A 386 6.16 -17.74 13.65
N ILE A 387 5.21 -17.16 12.92
CA ILE A 387 5.16 -15.73 12.62
C ILE A 387 5.22 -14.88 13.90
N ALA A 388 4.40 -15.21 14.90
CA ALA A 388 4.39 -14.50 16.19
C ALA A 388 5.75 -14.61 16.92
N SER A 389 6.41 -15.76 16.83
CA SER A 389 7.72 -15.98 17.46
C SER A 389 8.85 -15.19 16.78
N ILE A 390 8.77 -14.95 15.47
CA ILE A 390 9.85 -14.35 14.66
C ILE A 390 9.66 -12.83 14.49
N VAL A 391 8.45 -12.36 14.24
CA VAL A 391 8.24 -10.99 13.77
C VAL A 391 8.16 -10.00 14.94
N LYS A 392 9.32 -9.50 15.39
CA LYS A 392 9.43 -8.57 16.53
C LYS A 392 9.33 -7.09 16.14
N SER A 393 9.84 -6.72 14.99
CA SER A 393 9.93 -5.33 14.47
C SER A 393 8.61 -4.55 14.40
N ILE A 394 7.49 -5.25 14.25
CA ILE A 394 6.12 -4.71 14.29
C ILE A 394 5.30 -5.31 15.43
N GLY A 395 5.94 -6.08 16.32
CA GLY A 395 5.33 -6.65 17.52
C GLY A 395 4.20 -7.62 17.23
N LEU A 396 4.43 -8.73 16.53
CA LEU A 396 3.40 -9.76 16.34
C LEU A 396 3.39 -10.83 17.44
N THR A 397 4.21 -10.69 18.49
CA THR A 397 4.36 -11.72 19.53
C THR A 397 3.02 -12.16 20.14
N GLY A 398 2.08 -11.24 20.33
CA GLY A 398 0.77 -11.60 20.89
C GLY A 398 -0.20 -12.30 19.93
N TRP A 399 0.14 -12.50 18.66
CA TRP A 399 -0.75 -13.12 17.67
C TRP A 399 -0.72 -14.64 17.71
N THR A 400 -1.15 -15.22 18.82
CA THR A 400 -1.30 -16.68 18.91
C THR A 400 -2.58 -17.11 18.18
N PRO A 401 -2.61 -18.32 17.57
CA PRO A 401 -3.82 -18.83 16.93
C PRO A 401 -4.99 -18.92 17.91
N GLU A 402 -4.75 -19.22 19.18
CA GLU A 402 -5.77 -19.30 20.24
C GLU A 402 -6.45 -17.95 20.45
N ARG A 403 -5.68 -16.85 20.52
CA ARG A 403 -6.24 -15.51 20.71
C ARG A 403 -7.03 -15.06 19.49
N LEU A 404 -6.50 -15.28 18.28
CA LEU A 404 -7.17 -14.89 17.04
C LEU A 404 -8.47 -15.68 16.80
N LYS A 405 -8.48 -16.99 17.11
CA LYS A 405 -9.70 -17.81 17.09
C LYS A 405 -10.71 -17.36 18.14
N ARG A 406 -10.27 -17.04 19.37
CA ARG A 406 -11.13 -16.50 20.42
C ARG A 406 -11.78 -15.18 19.98
N HIS A 407 -11.03 -14.30 19.31
CA HIS A 407 -11.56 -13.06 18.75
C HIS A 407 -12.58 -13.32 17.63
N GLN A 408 -12.32 -14.29 16.74
CA GLN A 408 -13.25 -14.68 15.68
C GLN A 408 -14.56 -15.23 16.28
N ALA A 409 -14.49 -16.09 17.29
CA ALA A 409 -15.67 -16.67 17.95
C ALA A 409 -16.51 -15.65 18.72
N ASN A 410 -15.91 -14.52 19.13
CA ASN A 410 -16.54 -13.47 19.94
C ASN A 410 -16.64 -12.11 19.24
N TRP A 411 -16.60 -12.07 17.91
CA TRP A 411 -16.58 -10.81 17.13
C TRP A 411 -17.73 -9.83 17.44
N ASP A 412 -18.90 -10.31 17.87
CA ASP A 412 -20.07 -9.52 18.26
C ASP A 412 -19.92 -8.87 19.65
N LYS A 413 -18.93 -9.31 20.41
CA LYS A 413 -18.58 -8.78 21.74
C LYS A 413 -17.61 -7.61 21.69
N PHE A 414 -17.13 -7.22 20.52
CA PHE A 414 -16.31 -6.02 20.36
C PHE A 414 -17.17 -4.81 20.00
N ASP A 415 -16.72 -3.63 20.44
CA ASP A 415 -17.33 -2.35 20.07
C ASP A 415 -16.89 -1.91 18.66
N GLU A 416 -17.85 -1.54 17.81
CA GLU A 416 -17.56 -1.19 16.41
C GLU A 416 -16.77 0.12 16.25
N LYS A 417 -16.76 0.99 17.28
CA LYS A 417 -16.14 2.31 17.24
C LYS A 417 -14.71 2.30 17.77
N THR A 418 -14.44 1.49 18.79
CA THR A 418 -13.16 1.44 19.53
C THR A 418 -12.41 0.14 19.31
N LEU A 419 -13.06 -0.89 18.76
CA LEU A 419 -12.60 -2.28 18.70
C LEU A 419 -12.41 -2.94 20.07
N MET A 420 -12.72 -2.29 21.19
CA MET A 420 -12.50 -2.85 22.53
C MET A 420 -13.51 -3.97 22.82
N GLY A 421 -13.04 -5.07 23.39
CA GLY A 421 -13.90 -6.13 23.90
C GLY A 421 -14.71 -5.64 25.11
N LYS A 422 -16.02 -5.91 25.08
CA LYS A 422 -16.95 -5.47 26.14
C LYS A 422 -16.58 -6.10 27.48
N GLU A 423 -16.73 -5.33 28.56
CA GLU A 423 -16.52 -5.81 29.92
C GLU A 423 -17.40 -7.03 30.23
N GLY A 424 -16.88 -7.98 31.02
CA GLY A 424 -17.57 -9.22 31.36
C GLY A 424 -17.61 -10.29 30.26
N THR A 425 -16.90 -10.08 29.14
CA THR A 425 -16.77 -11.07 28.05
C THR A 425 -15.38 -11.71 28.02
N GLU A 426 -15.23 -12.84 27.32
CA GLU A 426 -13.94 -13.57 27.19
C GLU A 426 -12.84 -12.77 26.48
N VAL A 427 -13.20 -11.67 25.82
CA VAL A 427 -12.30 -10.79 25.08
C VAL A 427 -12.18 -9.41 25.73
N ALA A 428 -12.69 -9.26 26.95
CA ALA A 428 -12.63 -8.01 27.69
C ALA A 428 -11.18 -7.53 27.84
N GLY A 429 -10.95 -6.24 27.55
CA GLY A 429 -9.63 -5.63 27.63
C GLY A 429 -8.73 -5.85 26.41
N GLU A 430 -9.16 -6.60 25.40
CA GLU A 430 -8.44 -6.78 24.14
C GLU A 430 -9.09 -5.98 22.99
N TYR A 431 -8.29 -5.53 22.03
CA TYR A 431 -8.82 -4.93 20.80
C TYR A 431 -9.03 -5.98 19.72
N TYR A 432 -10.14 -5.91 18.98
CA TYR A 432 -10.47 -6.88 17.93
C TYR A 432 -9.33 -7.04 16.92
N GLY A 433 -8.95 -8.30 16.72
CA GLY A 433 -7.82 -8.70 15.91
C GLY A 433 -6.44 -8.19 16.34
N LEU A 434 -6.27 -7.75 17.58
CA LEU A 434 -4.96 -7.39 18.18
C LEU A 434 -4.11 -6.47 17.28
N PRO A 435 -4.60 -5.29 16.86
CA PRO A 435 -3.94 -4.49 15.82
C PRO A 435 -2.46 -4.26 16.15
N TRP A 436 -1.55 -4.60 15.24
CA TRP A 436 -0.14 -4.55 15.59
C TRP A 436 0.36 -3.10 15.76
N PRO A 437 1.24 -2.81 16.73
CA PRO A 437 1.96 -3.78 17.55
C PRO A 437 1.16 -4.38 18.71
N CYS A 438 1.45 -5.65 18.97
CA CYS A 438 1.01 -6.48 20.08
C CYS A 438 2.23 -7.17 20.72
N TRP A 439 2.93 -6.45 21.60
CA TRP A 439 4.28 -6.77 22.07
C TRP A 439 4.44 -8.11 22.81
N THR A 440 3.39 -8.54 23.49
CA THR A 440 3.36 -9.78 24.29
C THR A 440 1.97 -10.42 24.18
N GLU A 441 1.82 -11.65 24.67
CA GLU A 441 0.52 -12.33 24.74
C GLU A 441 -0.47 -11.67 25.69
N LYS A 442 0.01 -10.78 26.58
CA LYS A 442 -0.84 -10.00 27.51
C LYS A 442 -1.18 -8.61 26.98
N HIS A 443 -0.51 -8.16 25.91
CA HIS A 443 -0.76 -6.85 25.33
C HIS A 443 -2.06 -6.90 24.49
N PRO A 444 -2.93 -5.87 24.55
CA PRO A 444 -4.25 -5.92 23.91
C PRO A 444 -4.24 -5.58 22.41
N GLY A 445 -3.10 -5.12 21.90
CA GLY A 445 -2.96 -4.52 20.57
C GLY A 445 -3.07 -3.00 20.62
N SER A 446 -2.78 -2.34 19.51
CA SER A 446 -2.66 -0.89 19.40
C SER A 446 -3.45 -0.36 18.20
N PRO A 447 -4.76 -0.12 18.37
CA PRO A 447 -5.64 0.31 17.28
C PRO A 447 -5.26 1.70 16.73
N ASN A 448 -4.89 2.63 17.61
CA ASN A 448 -4.45 3.97 17.25
C ASN A 448 -2.96 4.13 17.55
N LEU A 449 -2.13 4.21 16.50
CA LEU A 449 -0.70 4.43 16.62
C LEU A 449 -0.41 5.84 17.14
N TYR A 450 0.65 5.93 17.94
CA TYR A 450 1.23 7.18 18.45
C TYR A 450 0.35 7.94 19.47
N ASP A 451 -0.68 7.26 20.01
CA ASP A 451 -1.49 7.76 21.11
C ASP A 451 -0.72 7.65 22.43
N ILE A 452 -0.20 8.79 22.88
CA ILE A 452 0.54 8.90 24.15
C ILE A 452 -0.38 9.10 25.35
N ASN A 453 -1.68 9.34 25.14
CA ASN A 453 -2.63 9.57 26.23
C ASN A 453 -3.14 8.26 26.85
N LYS A 454 -2.63 7.11 26.38
CA LYS A 454 -2.93 5.78 26.91
C LYS A 454 -1.69 5.14 27.51
N PRO A 455 -1.84 4.33 28.57
CA PRO A 455 -0.79 3.42 29.01
C PRO A 455 -0.39 2.46 27.90
N VAL A 456 0.87 2.03 27.89
CA VAL A 456 1.36 1.05 26.90
C VAL A 456 0.56 -0.26 26.97
N MET A 457 0.22 -0.72 28.17
CA MET A 457 -0.64 -1.91 28.36
C MET A 457 -2.11 -1.72 27.95
N GLN A 458 -2.47 -0.55 27.43
CA GLN A 458 -3.76 -0.26 26.78
C GLN A 458 -3.57 0.15 25.31
N GLY A 459 -2.41 -0.18 24.73
CA GLY A 459 -2.08 0.09 23.33
C GLY A 459 -1.44 1.45 23.06
N GLY A 460 -1.13 2.24 24.09
CA GLY A 460 -0.48 3.55 23.94
C GLY A 460 0.99 3.46 23.50
N MET A 461 1.46 4.44 22.74
CA MET A 461 2.84 4.46 22.22
C MET A 461 3.27 5.83 21.69
N GLY A 462 4.59 6.05 21.57
CA GLY A 462 5.20 7.18 20.89
C GLY A 462 5.69 6.86 19.47
N PHE A 463 6.38 7.80 18.80
CA PHE A 463 6.97 7.52 17.48
C PHE A 463 8.25 6.70 17.61
N ARG A 464 8.51 5.84 16.63
CA ARG A 464 9.67 4.95 16.63
C ARG A 464 10.99 5.70 16.45
N ASN A 465 11.98 5.36 17.27
CA ASN A 465 13.35 5.82 17.10
C ASN A 465 14.10 4.92 16.10
N ARG A 466 14.13 5.30 14.82
CA ARG A 466 14.81 4.54 13.75
C ARG A 466 16.07 5.20 13.20
N PHE A 467 16.23 6.50 13.40
CA PHE A 467 17.16 7.33 12.63
C PHE A 467 18.23 8.00 13.48
N GLY A 468 18.58 7.36 14.60
CA GLY A 468 19.55 7.90 15.55
C GLY A 468 18.94 8.88 16.54
N LEU A 469 19.77 9.34 17.48
CA LEU A 469 19.36 10.22 18.57
C LEU A 469 19.50 11.71 18.22
N GLU A 470 20.27 12.01 17.19
CA GLU A 470 20.65 13.36 16.80
C GLU A 470 20.83 13.42 15.28
N HIS A 471 20.45 14.55 14.67
CA HIS A 471 20.79 14.87 13.28
C HIS A 471 21.01 16.37 13.09
N ASN A 472 22.17 16.76 12.53
CA ASN A 472 22.61 18.14 12.32
C ASN A 472 22.58 19.03 13.59
N GLY A 473 23.05 18.49 14.70
CA GLY A 473 23.06 19.11 16.02
C GLY A 473 21.71 19.12 16.73
N ILE A 474 20.66 18.52 16.16
CA ILE A 474 19.29 18.57 16.68
C ILE A 474 18.88 17.19 17.22
N ASN A 475 18.47 17.18 18.49
CA ASN A 475 17.93 16.00 19.16
C ASN A 475 16.69 15.45 18.42
N GLN A 476 16.67 14.15 18.17
CA GLN A 476 15.58 13.44 17.50
C GLN A 476 14.57 12.82 18.48
N LEU A 477 14.86 12.85 19.78
CA LEU A 477 13.98 12.34 20.83
C LEU A 477 12.78 13.27 21.06
N ALA A 478 11.64 12.68 21.41
CA ALA A 478 10.44 13.44 21.77
C ALA A 478 10.70 14.38 22.96
N GLY A 479 10.03 15.53 22.97
CA GLY A 479 10.05 16.49 24.07
C GLY A 479 9.49 15.92 25.37
N ASP A 480 9.77 16.59 26.48
CA ASP A 480 9.25 16.20 27.79
C ASP A 480 7.71 16.32 27.83
N GLY A 481 7.06 15.36 28.50
CA GLY A 481 5.61 15.19 28.48
C GLY A 481 5.05 14.52 27.21
N SER A 482 5.89 14.10 26.26
CA SER A 482 5.47 13.42 25.02
C SER A 482 5.75 11.91 25.01
N ALA A 483 5.43 11.23 26.12
CA ALA A 483 5.52 9.78 26.27
C ALA A 483 4.18 9.17 26.72
N PRO A 484 3.94 7.87 26.48
CA PRO A 484 2.74 7.18 27.00
C PRO A 484 2.52 7.41 28.49
N VAL A 485 1.29 7.77 28.87
CA VAL A 485 0.95 8.05 30.28
C VAL A 485 1.16 6.82 31.17
N GLY A 486 1.58 7.07 32.42
CA GLY A 486 1.84 6.02 33.41
C GLY A 486 3.11 5.19 33.15
N GLY A 487 3.91 5.55 32.14
CA GLY A 487 5.21 4.94 31.87
C GLY A 487 6.34 5.50 32.74
N ALA A 488 7.47 4.78 32.77
CA ALA A 488 8.68 5.17 33.50
C ALA A 488 9.44 6.36 32.89
N GLN A 489 9.05 6.83 31.70
CA GLN A 489 9.69 7.91 30.96
C GLN A 489 8.66 8.99 30.66
N SER A 490 9.03 10.27 30.82
CA SER A 490 8.16 11.41 30.53
C SER A 490 8.35 11.97 29.11
N GLY A 491 9.50 11.73 28.47
CA GLY A 491 9.83 12.23 27.13
C GLY A 491 10.39 11.16 26.20
N GLY A 492 11.25 11.57 25.28
CA GLY A 492 11.87 10.66 24.32
C GLY A 492 13.03 9.85 24.89
N TYR A 493 13.20 8.63 24.37
CA TYR A 493 14.24 7.68 24.76
C TYR A 493 14.71 6.85 23.55
N PRO A 494 15.95 6.32 23.57
CA PRO A 494 16.46 5.47 22.50
C PRO A 494 15.68 4.15 22.40
N GLU A 495 15.84 3.43 21.28
CA GLU A 495 15.38 2.04 21.22
C GLU A 495 16.07 1.19 22.29
N ILE A 496 15.35 0.18 22.80
CA ILE A 496 15.82 -0.65 23.90
C ILE A 496 16.70 -1.79 23.37
N LYS A 497 17.87 -1.91 23.98
CA LYS A 497 18.92 -2.85 23.65
C LYS A 497 19.44 -3.50 24.92
N LYS A 498 20.09 -4.65 24.78
CA LYS A 498 20.66 -5.40 25.90
C LYS A 498 21.63 -4.57 26.76
N ASP A 499 22.36 -3.65 26.15
CA ASP A 499 23.37 -2.80 26.80
C ASP A 499 22.79 -1.59 27.53
N ASN A 500 21.57 -1.14 27.18
CA ASN A 500 20.97 0.07 27.73
C ASN A 500 19.71 -0.15 28.57
N ILE A 501 19.13 -1.36 28.55
CA ILE A 501 17.84 -1.67 29.17
C ILE A 501 17.83 -1.40 30.69
N GLU A 502 18.82 -1.88 31.44
CA GLU A 502 18.87 -1.68 32.90
C GLU A 502 18.87 -0.19 33.27
N LYS A 503 19.61 0.63 32.51
CA LYS A 503 19.70 2.08 32.70
C LYS A 503 18.40 2.80 32.38
N ILE A 504 17.76 2.48 31.24
CA ILE A 504 16.55 3.19 30.79
C ILE A 504 15.34 2.79 31.63
N LEU A 505 15.23 1.51 31.98
CA LEU A 505 14.08 0.98 32.71
C LEU A 505 14.24 1.09 34.23
N GLY A 506 15.45 1.34 34.74
CA GLY A 506 15.74 1.32 36.17
C GLY A 506 15.47 -0.05 36.77
N ILE A 507 16.02 -1.09 36.14
CA ILE A 507 15.88 -2.51 36.55
C ILE A 507 17.25 -3.17 36.66
N THR A 508 17.28 -4.32 37.33
CA THR A 508 18.42 -5.23 37.33
C THR A 508 17.97 -6.55 36.71
N LEU A 509 18.67 -6.99 35.66
CA LEU A 509 18.44 -8.29 35.05
C LEU A 509 19.13 -9.40 35.85
N THR A 510 18.52 -10.56 35.85
CA THR A 510 19.15 -11.81 36.29
C THR A 510 20.18 -12.29 35.27
N ASP A 511 21.11 -13.15 35.69
CA ASP A 511 22.11 -13.71 34.78
C ASP A 511 21.47 -14.55 33.67
N GLU A 512 20.40 -15.28 33.98
CA GLU A 512 19.62 -16.05 33.00
C GLU A 512 18.94 -15.14 31.97
N GLU A 513 18.34 -14.03 32.42
CA GLU A 513 17.75 -13.04 31.50
C GLU A 513 18.83 -12.44 30.60
N ARG A 514 19.99 -12.07 31.15
CA ARG A 514 21.11 -11.55 30.36
C ARG A 514 21.57 -12.58 29.34
N GLU A 515 21.66 -13.86 29.68
CA GLU A 515 22.12 -14.91 28.77
C GLU A 515 21.16 -15.11 27.59
N LYS A 516 19.85 -15.19 27.85
CA LYS A 516 18.83 -15.50 26.82
C LYS A 516 18.48 -14.31 25.92
N MET A 517 18.60 -13.09 26.44
CA MET A 517 18.17 -11.87 25.75
C MET A 517 19.01 -11.56 24.50
N GLY A 518 18.32 -11.24 23.40
CA GLY A 518 18.96 -10.77 22.16
C GLY A 518 19.57 -9.37 22.27
N ALA A 519 20.38 -8.99 21.27
CA ALA A 519 21.11 -7.72 21.31
C ALA A 519 20.20 -6.49 21.26
N THR A 520 19.10 -6.57 20.50
CA THR A 520 18.12 -5.49 20.33
C THR A 520 16.71 -6.03 20.46
N TRP A 521 15.75 -5.19 20.84
CA TRP A 521 14.33 -5.57 20.91
C TRP A 521 13.81 -6.25 19.62
N ALA A 522 14.32 -5.83 18.45
CA ALA A 522 13.89 -6.36 17.17
C ALA A 522 14.51 -7.74 16.84
N THR A 523 15.53 -8.18 17.57
CA THR A 523 16.19 -9.49 17.35
C THR A 523 16.21 -10.35 18.61
N ASP A 524 15.40 -10.00 19.60
CA ASP A 524 15.27 -10.72 20.85
C ASP A 524 14.26 -11.87 20.72
N ALA A 525 14.78 -13.06 20.43
CA ALA A 525 13.97 -14.28 20.32
C ALA A 525 13.31 -14.69 21.65
N SER A 526 13.89 -14.29 22.80
CA SER A 526 13.33 -14.58 24.13
C SER A 526 12.16 -13.67 24.50
N ASN A 527 12.00 -12.55 23.80
CA ASN A 527 11.01 -11.51 24.09
C ASN A 527 11.16 -10.80 25.46
N ILE A 528 12.24 -11.06 26.21
CA ILE A 528 12.52 -10.47 27.53
C ILE A 528 12.53 -8.95 27.46
N ILE A 529 13.13 -8.35 26.41
CA ILE A 529 13.15 -6.89 26.26
C ILE A 529 11.72 -6.33 26.22
N ALA A 530 10.85 -6.94 25.41
CA ALA A 530 9.47 -6.49 25.29
C ALA A 530 8.70 -6.64 26.61
N GLU A 531 8.89 -7.74 27.33
CA GLU A 531 8.25 -7.97 28.63
C GLU A 531 8.65 -6.92 29.67
N LYS A 532 9.95 -6.66 29.84
CA LYS A 532 10.44 -5.62 30.76
C LYS A 532 9.96 -4.23 30.37
N CYS A 533 9.89 -3.93 29.07
CA CYS A 533 9.30 -2.68 28.60
C CYS A 533 7.83 -2.54 29.00
N MET A 534 7.03 -3.61 28.88
CA MET A 534 5.63 -3.60 29.27
C MET A 534 5.46 -3.36 30.77
N GLU A 535 6.29 -3.99 31.62
CA GLU A 535 6.29 -3.80 33.08
C GLU A 535 6.54 -2.34 33.49
N LYS A 536 7.34 -1.62 32.68
CA LYS A 536 7.69 -0.21 32.92
C LYS A 536 6.84 0.79 32.13
N GLY A 537 5.82 0.31 31.40
CA GLY A 537 4.95 1.17 30.61
C GLY A 537 5.67 1.96 29.52
N ILE A 538 6.70 1.37 28.88
CA ILE A 538 7.41 1.97 27.74
C ILE A 538 7.36 1.02 26.53
N VAL A 539 7.60 1.55 25.33
CA VAL A 539 7.63 0.73 24.11
C VAL A 539 9.05 0.34 23.71
N PRO A 540 9.30 -0.89 23.19
CA PRO A 540 10.67 -1.36 22.95
C PRO A 540 11.45 -0.58 21.89
N TYR A 541 10.76 0.00 20.91
CA TYR A 541 11.40 0.69 19.79
C TYR A 541 11.87 2.13 20.09
N GLY A 542 11.73 2.58 21.34
CA GLY A 542 12.06 3.95 21.76
C GLY A 542 10.90 4.95 21.62
N ASN A 543 11.20 6.22 21.84
CA ASN A 543 10.25 7.31 21.62
C ASN A 543 10.96 8.53 21.03
N ALA A 544 10.62 8.88 19.80
CA ALA A 544 11.29 9.90 19.00
C ALA A 544 10.30 10.92 18.41
N ARG A 545 10.83 11.86 17.64
CA ARG A 545 10.09 12.83 16.83
C ARG A 545 9.76 12.22 15.46
N ALA A 546 8.56 12.50 14.95
CA ALA A 546 8.20 12.22 13.57
C ALA A 546 8.91 13.21 12.64
N ARG A 547 9.59 12.71 11.61
CA ARG A 547 10.36 13.54 10.70
C ARG A 547 9.58 13.92 9.44
N ALA A 548 9.67 15.19 9.05
CA ALA A 548 9.24 15.67 7.74
C ALA A 548 10.33 15.49 6.67
N VAL A 549 11.60 15.46 7.10
CA VAL A 549 12.79 15.33 6.24
C VAL A 549 13.29 13.88 6.21
N VAL A 550 13.57 13.39 5.00
CA VAL A 550 14.10 12.05 4.75
C VAL A 550 15.40 12.16 3.96
N TRP A 551 16.52 12.28 4.66
CA TRP A 551 17.85 12.50 4.06
C TRP A 551 18.37 11.36 3.18
N THR A 552 17.71 10.19 3.17
CA THR A 552 18.05 9.07 2.29
C THR A 552 17.29 9.09 0.96
N PHE A 553 16.33 10.00 0.78
CA PHE A 553 15.54 10.10 -0.46
C PHE A 553 16.11 11.21 -1.35
N VAL A 554 15.89 11.06 -2.67
CA VAL A 554 16.28 12.07 -3.67
C VAL A 554 15.62 13.41 -3.32
N ASP A 555 14.30 13.40 -3.15
CA ASP A 555 13.54 14.52 -2.61
C ASP A 555 13.44 14.37 -1.09
N GLN A 556 14.32 15.09 -0.37
CA GLN A 556 14.39 14.98 1.10
C GLN A 556 13.16 15.53 1.80
N ILE A 557 12.45 16.48 1.19
CA ILE A 557 11.07 16.88 1.52
C ILE A 557 10.20 16.58 0.29
N PRO A 558 8.87 16.44 0.42
CA PRO A 558 8.01 16.35 -0.76
C PRO A 558 8.26 17.54 -1.71
N GLN A 559 8.41 17.26 -3.00
CA GLN A 559 8.57 18.28 -4.04
C GLN A 559 7.58 17.98 -5.16
N HIS A 560 6.98 19.02 -5.73
CA HIS A 560 6.13 18.86 -6.91
C HIS A 560 7.00 18.55 -8.13
N ARG A 561 6.59 17.56 -8.89
CA ARG A 561 7.13 17.24 -10.22
C ARG A 561 5.97 16.82 -11.08
N GLU A 562 5.94 17.29 -12.33
CA GLU A 562 4.88 16.90 -13.24
C GLU A 562 4.95 15.40 -13.60
N PRO A 563 3.80 14.77 -13.95
CA PRO A 563 3.77 13.44 -14.55
C PRO A 563 4.71 13.31 -15.75
N ILE A 564 5.14 12.09 -16.08
CA ILE A 564 6.02 11.84 -17.24
C ILE A 564 5.36 12.34 -18.53
N HIS A 565 4.07 12.07 -18.66
CA HIS A 565 3.25 12.58 -19.74
C HIS A 565 2.26 13.59 -19.15
N SER A 566 2.60 14.88 -19.26
CA SER A 566 1.77 15.98 -18.75
C SER A 566 1.12 16.78 -19.88
N GLN A 567 -0.13 17.20 -19.69
CA GLN A 567 -0.81 18.16 -20.56
C GLN A 567 -0.19 19.57 -20.50
N ARG A 568 0.58 19.87 -19.45
CA ARG A 568 1.16 21.18 -19.18
C ARG A 568 2.67 21.12 -19.36
N GLN A 569 3.11 21.16 -20.62
CA GLN A 569 4.54 21.12 -20.95
C GLN A 569 5.32 22.29 -20.32
N ASP A 570 4.67 23.45 -20.18
CA ASP A 570 5.20 24.60 -19.46
C ASP A 570 5.50 24.27 -17.98
N LEU A 571 4.60 23.54 -17.32
CA LEU A 571 4.81 23.07 -15.95
C LEU A 571 5.82 21.92 -15.89
N ALA A 572 5.90 21.06 -16.91
CA ALA A 572 6.89 19.99 -16.94
C ALA A 572 8.32 20.54 -17.06
N GLN A 573 8.50 21.66 -17.76
CA GLN A 573 9.77 22.39 -17.78
C GLN A 573 10.07 23.08 -16.45
N LYS A 574 9.05 23.64 -15.79
CA LYS A 574 9.21 24.34 -14.50
C LYS A 574 9.43 23.39 -13.32
N TYR A 575 8.77 22.23 -13.33
CA TYR A 575 8.79 21.20 -12.29
C TYR A 575 9.14 19.84 -12.90
N PRO A 576 10.38 19.67 -13.40
CA PRO A 576 10.77 18.47 -14.11
C PRO A 576 10.78 17.25 -13.19
N SER A 577 10.59 16.09 -13.80
CA SER A 577 10.78 14.78 -13.18
C SER A 577 12.24 14.56 -12.78
N PHE A 578 12.52 13.39 -12.21
CA PHE A 578 13.85 13.02 -11.74
C PHE A 578 14.84 12.82 -12.89
N GLU A 579 16.13 12.78 -12.57
CA GLU A 579 17.11 12.24 -13.53
C GLU A 579 16.89 10.72 -13.69
N ASP A 580 17.26 10.20 -14.86
CA ASP A 580 17.12 8.77 -15.17
C ASP A 580 17.88 7.91 -14.16
N LYS A 581 17.33 6.73 -13.83
CA LYS A 581 17.94 5.78 -12.91
C LYS A 581 18.59 4.62 -13.68
N PRO A 582 19.92 4.46 -13.62
CA PRO A 582 20.62 3.35 -14.24
C PRO A 582 20.14 1.98 -13.75
N ASN A 583 19.86 1.89 -12.45
CA ASN A 583 19.35 0.69 -11.80
C ASN A 583 18.29 1.09 -10.76
N HIS A 584 17.02 0.79 -11.08
CA HIS A 584 15.89 0.86 -10.16
C HIS A 584 15.22 -0.50 -10.10
N TYR A 585 15.41 -1.24 -9.00
CA TYR A 585 15.00 -2.64 -8.87
C TYR A 585 15.46 -3.52 -10.05
N ARG A 586 16.76 -3.43 -10.36
CA ARG A 586 17.44 -4.11 -11.48
C ARG A 586 17.12 -3.57 -12.87
N VAL A 587 16.32 -2.52 -13.03
CA VAL A 587 15.91 -2.04 -14.36
C VAL A 587 16.30 -0.59 -14.60
N PHE A 588 16.87 -0.30 -15.76
CA PHE A 588 17.02 1.08 -16.23
C PHE A 588 15.65 1.76 -16.33
N THR A 589 15.49 2.92 -15.71
CA THR A 589 14.20 3.62 -15.66
C THR A 589 14.37 5.08 -16.05
N LYS A 590 13.63 5.49 -17.09
CA LYS A 590 13.64 6.85 -17.62
C LYS A 590 12.72 7.76 -16.81
N TYR A 591 13.11 9.01 -16.70
CA TYR A 591 12.34 10.07 -16.05
C TYR A 591 12.37 11.32 -16.93
N LYS A 592 13.16 12.33 -16.56
CA LYS A 592 13.26 13.62 -17.25
C LYS A 592 13.67 13.49 -18.72
N SER A 593 14.51 12.52 -19.06
CA SER A 593 14.92 12.30 -20.47
C SER A 593 13.71 11.98 -21.36
N LEU A 594 12.76 11.20 -20.85
CA LEU A 594 11.53 10.88 -21.56
C LEU A 594 10.54 12.05 -21.48
N GLN A 595 10.30 12.59 -20.28
CA GLN A 595 9.33 13.67 -20.05
C GLN A 595 9.59 14.90 -20.94
N LEU A 596 10.86 15.26 -21.13
CA LEU A 596 11.25 16.45 -21.90
C LEU A 596 11.70 16.13 -23.32
N SER A 597 11.58 14.87 -23.78
CA SER A 597 12.00 14.48 -25.13
C SER A 597 11.19 15.19 -26.24
N LYS A 598 9.91 15.48 -25.98
CA LYS A 598 9.03 16.27 -26.83
C LYS A 598 7.80 16.76 -26.04
N ASP A 599 7.00 17.63 -26.65
CA ASP A 599 5.69 18.02 -26.11
C ASP A 599 4.62 17.00 -26.53
N PHE A 600 4.38 16.00 -25.69
CA PHE A 600 3.40 14.94 -25.95
C PHE A 600 1.95 15.46 -25.99
N SER A 601 1.65 16.60 -25.35
CA SER A 601 0.31 17.17 -25.29
C SER A 601 -0.22 17.62 -26.66
N LYS A 602 0.67 17.90 -27.62
CA LYS A 602 0.30 18.25 -29.01
C LYS A 602 -0.32 17.08 -29.77
N GLU A 603 0.12 15.86 -29.47
CA GLU A 603 -0.36 14.63 -30.12
C GLU A 603 -1.44 13.93 -29.26
N PHE A 604 -1.32 14.02 -27.93
CA PHE A 604 -2.17 13.36 -26.95
C PHE A 604 -2.73 14.39 -25.94
N PRO A 605 -3.76 15.16 -26.32
CA PRO A 605 -4.19 16.32 -25.53
C PRO A 605 -5.12 15.97 -24.37
N ILE A 606 -5.44 14.69 -24.11
CA ILE A 606 -6.48 14.28 -23.14
C ILE A 606 -5.84 13.54 -21.97
N ASN A 607 -6.14 13.95 -20.73
CA ASN A 607 -5.68 13.26 -19.53
C ASN A 607 -6.36 11.89 -19.41
N LEU A 608 -5.56 10.88 -19.10
CA LEU A 608 -6.02 9.51 -18.89
C LEU A 608 -5.96 9.15 -17.41
N VAL A 609 -7.11 8.80 -16.82
CA VAL A 609 -7.17 8.34 -15.43
C VAL A 609 -7.86 6.99 -15.35
N THR A 610 -7.24 6.02 -14.66
CA THR A 610 -7.85 4.72 -14.39
C THR A 610 -8.39 4.65 -12.96
N ALA A 611 -9.51 3.95 -12.71
CA ALA A 611 -9.94 3.66 -11.33
C ALA A 611 -10.89 2.44 -11.26
N ARG A 612 -11.42 2.18 -10.07
CA ARG A 612 -12.24 0.99 -9.79
C ARG A 612 -13.72 1.19 -10.08
N LEU A 613 -14.40 0.07 -10.32
CA LEU A 613 -15.85 -0.10 -10.24
C LEU A 613 -16.22 -0.77 -8.91
N VAL A 614 -17.47 -0.59 -8.48
CA VAL A 614 -17.92 -1.12 -7.17
C VAL A 614 -18.11 -2.65 -7.21
N ASN A 615 -18.47 -3.19 -8.37
CA ASN A 615 -18.85 -4.59 -8.57
C ASN A 615 -17.68 -5.47 -9.00
N PHE A 616 -16.49 -4.92 -9.24
CA PHE A 616 -15.30 -5.68 -9.65
C PHE A 616 -14.12 -5.39 -8.73
N SER A 617 -13.27 -6.39 -8.53
CA SER A 617 -12.08 -6.33 -7.67
C SER A 617 -10.83 -6.74 -8.42
N GLY A 618 -9.66 -6.19 -8.04
CA GLY A 618 -8.38 -6.49 -8.67
C GLY A 618 -8.39 -6.29 -10.19
N ALA A 619 -7.72 -7.19 -10.92
CA ALA A 619 -7.79 -7.29 -12.39
C ALA A 619 -9.13 -7.87 -12.91
N GLY A 620 -10.07 -8.16 -12.01
CA GLY A 620 -11.43 -8.59 -12.33
C GLY A 620 -11.61 -10.09 -12.51
N MET A 621 -10.56 -10.92 -12.49
CA MET A 621 -10.62 -12.37 -12.75
C MET A 621 -11.79 -13.10 -12.06
N GLU A 622 -11.81 -13.12 -10.72
CA GLU A 622 -12.91 -13.74 -9.95
C GLU A 622 -14.26 -13.04 -10.24
N THR A 623 -14.29 -11.72 -10.17
CA THR A 623 -15.56 -10.98 -10.21
C THR A 623 -16.20 -10.92 -11.61
N ARG A 624 -15.42 -11.06 -12.69
CA ARG A 624 -15.91 -11.21 -14.07
C ARG A 624 -16.43 -12.63 -14.35
N ALA A 625 -15.98 -13.62 -13.58
CA ALA A 625 -16.54 -14.97 -13.58
C ALA A 625 -17.88 -15.05 -12.81
N SER A 626 -18.29 -14.00 -12.08
CA SER A 626 -19.63 -13.91 -11.50
C SER A 626 -20.65 -13.34 -12.47
N MET A 627 -21.67 -14.13 -12.83
CA MET A 627 -22.77 -13.70 -13.70
C MET A 627 -23.53 -12.49 -13.12
N TYR A 628 -23.75 -12.46 -11.81
CA TYR A 628 -24.52 -11.40 -11.14
C TYR A 628 -23.76 -10.06 -11.14
N LEU A 629 -22.47 -10.08 -10.84
CA LEU A 629 -21.63 -8.87 -10.84
C LEU A 629 -21.41 -8.37 -12.26
N SER A 630 -21.19 -9.29 -13.21
CA SER A 630 -20.97 -8.96 -14.62
C SER A 630 -22.21 -8.38 -15.30
N ARG A 631 -23.42 -8.79 -14.90
CA ARG A 631 -24.67 -8.22 -15.43
C ARG A 631 -24.81 -6.72 -15.15
N ILE A 632 -24.18 -6.20 -14.10
CA ILE A 632 -24.20 -4.76 -13.77
C ILE A 632 -23.33 -3.97 -14.75
N THR A 633 -22.16 -4.50 -15.12
CA THR A 633 -21.23 -3.87 -16.08
C THR A 633 -20.65 -4.93 -17.02
N PRO A 634 -21.39 -5.32 -18.08
CA PRO A 634 -21.01 -6.44 -18.94
C PRO A 634 -19.91 -6.09 -19.94
N GLU A 635 -19.79 -4.81 -20.30
CA GLU A 635 -18.85 -4.32 -21.31
C GLU A 635 -17.91 -3.25 -20.74
N MET A 636 -16.67 -3.28 -21.21
CA MET A 636 -15.66 -2.25 -20.93
C MET A 636 -16.03 -0.92 -21.60
N PHE A 637 -15.82 0.20 -20.90
CA PHE A 637 -16.19 1.54 -21.37
C PHE A 637 -15.17 2.61 -20.94
N ALA A 638 -15.27 3.79 -21.56
CA ALA A 638 -14.62 5.02 -21.14
C ALA A 638 -15.66 6.08 -20.75
N ASP A 639 -15.52 6.71 -19.59
CA ASP A 639 -16.30 7.91 -19.28
C ASP A 639 -15.72 9.10 -20.03
N ILE A 640 -16.56 9.79 -20.81
CA ILE A 640 -16.18 10.92 -21.67
C ILE A 640 -17.12 12.10 -21.39
N HIS A 641 -16.58 13.30 -21.25
CA HIS A 641 -17.40 14.51 -21.06
C HIS A 641 -18.26 14.82 -22.31
N PRO A 642 -19.50 15.34 -22.19
CA PRO A 642 -20.34 15.70 -23.34
C PRO A 642 -19.67 16.62 -24.36
N GLU A 643 -18.93 17.64 -23.90
CA GLU A 643 -18.22 18.57 -24.81
C GLU A 643 -17.11 17.88 -25.61
N LEU A 644 -16.34 17.01 -24.96
CA LEU A 644 -15.29 16.24 -25.60
C LEU A 644 -15.89 15.25 -26.62
N ALA A 645 -16.98 14.58 -26.25
CA ALA A 645 -17.69 13.68 -27.15
C ALA A 645 -18.24 14.41 -28.38
N ALA A 646 -18.84 15.59 -28.19
CA ALA A 646 -19.35 16.43 -29.28
C ALA A 646 -18.23 16.87 -30.24
N LYS A 647 -17.08 17.31 -29.70
CA LYS A 647 -15.89 17.70 -30.50
C LYS A 647 -15.39 16.57 -31.42
N HIS A 648 -15.54 15.31 -30.99
CA HIS A 648 -15.08 14.14 -31.73
C HIS A 648 -16.21 13.38 -32.45
N GLY A 649 -17.45 13.89 -32.46
CA GLY A 649 -18.60 13.24 -33.12
C GLY A 649 -18.98 11.88 -32.52
N ILE A 650 -18.69 11.67 -31.23
CA ILE A 650 -18.93 10.43 -30.48
C ILE A 650 -20.30 10.50 -29.82
N LYS A 651 -21.15 9.49 -30.04
CA LYS A 651 -22.43 9.32 -29.35
C LYS A 651 -22.28 8.36 -28.16
N HIS A 652 -23.25 8.41 -27.26
CA HIS A 652 -23.29 7.52 -26.11
C HIS A 652 -23.38 6.06 -26.60
N TRP A 653 -22.54 5.19 -26.05
CA TRP A 653 -22.29 3.79 -26.45
C TRP A 653 -21.68 3.54 -27.84
N ASP A 654 -21.22 4.57 -28.56
CA ASP A 654 -20.36 4.36 -29.72
C ASP A 654 -19.06 3.64 -29.29
N PHE A 655 -18.48 2.84 -30.18
CA PHE A 655 -17.11 2.38 -29.98
C PHE A 655 -16.13 3.51 -30.26
N VAL A 656 -15.09 3.58 -29.45
CA VAL A 656 -14.00 4.54 -29.56
C VAL A 656 -12.67 3.82 -29.44
N TRP A 657 -11.69 4.26 -30.21
CA TRP A 657 -10.30 3.92 -30.00
C TRP A 657 -9.67 4.94 -29.07
N ILE A 658 -8.91 4.45 -28.10
CA ILE A 658 -8.07 5.25 -27.21
C ILE A 658 -6.64 4.88 -27.51
N HIS A 659 -5.81 5.86 -27.84
CA HIS A 659 -4.41 5.67 -28.21
C HIS A 659 -3.51 6.27 -27.13
N SER A 660 -2.43 5.57 -26.79
CA SER A 660 -1.41 6.04 -25.85
C SER A 660 -0.16 6.58 -26.57
N PRO A 661 0.60 7.49 -25.93
CA PRO A 661 1.94 7.92 -26.34
C PRO A 661 2.94 6.80 -26.67
N GLU A 662 2.75 5.62 -26.07
CA GLU A 662 3.59 4.44 -26.28
C GLU A 662 3.21 3.66 -27.57
N GLY A 663 2.24 4.15 -28.34
CA GLY A 663 1.82 3.55 -29.61
C GLY A 663 0.81 2.41 -29.47
N THR A 664 0.34 2.13 -28.26
CA THR A 664 -0.70 1.14 -28.00
C THR A 664 -2.10 1.74 -28.12
N LYS A 665 -3.12 0.89 -28.30
CA LYS A 665 -4.52 1.32 -28.36
C LYS A 665 -5.49 0.31 -27.77
N ILE A 666 -6.67 0.75 -27.36
CA ILE A 666 -7.79 -0.10 -26.96
C ILE A 666 -9.09 0.33 -27.62
N LYS A 667 -9.99 -0.61 -27.90
CA LYS A 667 -11.35 -0.34 -28.41
C LYS A 667 -12.40 -0.55 -27.33
N VAL A 668 -13.04 0.52 -26.88
CA VAL A 668 -14.01 0.48 -25.76
C VAL A 668 -15.28 1.26 -26.09
N ARG A 669 -16.32 1.10 -25.29
CA ARG A 669 -17.58 1.84 -25.42
C ARG A 669 -17.48 3.23 -24.81
N ALA A 670 -18.07 4.25 -25.43
CA ALA A 670 -18.11 5.60 -24.88
C ALA A 670 -19.31 5.81 -23.95
N ARG A 671 -19.10 5.99 -22.65
CA ARG A 671 -20.14 6.38 -21.70
C ARG A 671 -20.06 7.89 -21.45
N ILE A 672 -20.93 8.63 -22.13
CA ILE A 672 -20.96 10.10 -22.03
C ILE A 672 -21.54 10.53 -20.67
N VAL A 673 -20.75 11.22 -19.83
CA VAL A 673 -21.12 11.68 -18.48
C VAL A 673 -20.46 13.01 -18.10
N PRO A 674 -21.13 13.91 -17.34
CA PRO A 674 -20.55 15.19 -16.92
C PRO A 674 -19.62 15.08 -15.69
N SER A 675 -19.42 13.87 -15.14
CA SER A 675 -18.62 13.66 -13.93
C SER A 675 -17.09 13.70 -14.16
N VAL A 676 -16.63 13.80 -15.40
CA VAL A 676 -15.22 13.95 -15.81
C VAL A 676 -15.04 15.31 -16.50
N LYS A 677 -13.84 15.91 -16.48
CA LYS A 677 -13.60 17.21 -17.14
C LYS A 677 -13.56 17.09 -18.68
N PRO A 678 -13.81 18.17 -19.44
CA PRO A 678 -13.72 18.18 -20.92
C PRO A 678 -12.36 17.78 -21.50
N ASP A 679 -11.29 17.84 -20.71
CA ASP A 679 -9.91 17.54 -21.08
C ASP A 679 -9.43 16.18 -20.55
N MET A 680 -10.34 15.31 -20.10
CA MET A 680 -10.00 14.06 -19.43
C MET A 680 -10.98 12.94 -19.76
N ILE A 681 -10.49 11.70 -19.76
CA ILE A 681 -11.32 10.50 -19.76
C ILE A 681 -11.01 9.60 -18.57
N PHE A 682 -11.98 8.73 -18.24
CA PHE A 682 -11.82 7.71 -17.21
C PHE A 682 -12.01 6.30 -17.76
N LEU A 683 -11.15 5.37 -17.31
CA LEU A 683 -11.21 3.95 -17.65
C LEU A 683 -11.26 3.05 -16.40
N PRO A 684 -12.17 2.07 -16.33
CA PRO A 684 -12.05 0.97 -15.38
C PRO A 684 -11.00 -0.05 -15.85
N PHE A 685 -10.17 -0.56 -14.93
CA PHE A 685 -9.05 -1.47 -15.29
C PHE A 685 -9.34 -2.96 -15.04
N HIS A 686 -10.61 -3.34 -14.84
CA HIS A 686 -11.00 -4.68 -14.39
C HIS A 686 -11.21 -5.70 -15.52
N PHE A 687 -10.99 -5.32 -16.77
CA PHE A 687 -11.38 -6.11 -17.93
C PHE A 687 -10.17 -6.75 -18.60
N ALA A 688 -10.38 -7.94 -19.16
CA ALA A 688 -9.45 -8.64 -20.03
C ALA A 688 -10.23 -9.54 -21.00
N GLY A 689 -9.52 -10.17 -21.93
CA GLY A 689 -10.09 -11.00 -23.00
C GLY A 689 -10.08 -10.32 -24.37
N TYR A 690 -9.76 -9.02 -24.43
CA TYR A 690 -9.39 -8.33 -25.65
C TYR A 690 -8.04 -7.62 -25.45
N MET A 691 -7.26 -7.54 -26.52
CA MET A 691 -6.04 -6.75 -26.53
C MET A 691 -5.85 -6.06 -27.88
N GLN A 692 -5.84 -4.73 -27.87
CA GLN A 692 -5.67 -3.90 -29.07
C GLN A 692 -6.69 -4.19 -30.20
N GLY A 693 -7.92 -4.52 -29.82
CA GLY A 693 -9.04 -4.86 -30.69
C GLY A 693 -9.10 -6.32 -31.12
N VAL A 694 -8.13 -7.14 -30.71
CA VAL A 694 -8.11 -8.59 -30.98
C VAL A 694 -8.88 -9.31 -29.89
N ASP A 695 -9.83 -10.15 -30.28
CA ASP A 695 -10.56 -11.04 -29.38
C ASP A 695 -9.66 -12.21 -28.96
N MET A 696 -9.34 -12.28 -27.67
CA MET A 696 -8.55 -13.35 -27.05
C MET A 696 -9.43 -14.33 -26.26
N THR A 697 -10.75 -14.21 -26.32
CA THR A 697 -11.65 -15.04 -25.52
C THR A 697 -11.64 -16.51 -25.90
N GLY A 698 -11.13 -16.84 -27.10
CA GLY A 698 -10.86 -18.22 -27.51
C GLY A 698 -9.67 -18.89 -26.80
N ASN A 699 -8.83 -18.12 -26.09
CA ASN A 699 -7.69 -18.65 -25.34
C ASN A 699 -8.08 -19.17 -23.95
N PHE A 700 -9.30 -18.92 -23.49
CA PHE A 700 -9.80 -19.53 -22.26
C PHE A 700 -10.07 -21.03 -22.50
N PRO A 701 -9.75 -21.90 -21.52
CA PRO A 701 -10.26 -23.27 -21.51
C PRO A 701 -11.79 -23.32 -21.70
N GLU A 702 -12.26 -24.45 -22.24
CA GLU A 702 -13.68 -24.64 -22.47
C GLU A 702 -14.49 -24.49 -21.16
N GLY A 703 -15.56 -23.69 -21.20
CA GLY A 703 -16.42 -23.44 -20.04
C GLY A 703 -15.88 -22.45 -19.01
N THR A 704 -14.64 -21.95 -19.14
CA THR A 704 -14.04 -21.04 -18.15
C THR A 704 -14.02 -19.57 -18.59
N ARG A 705 -14.53 -19.25 -19.78
CA ARG A 705 -14.64 -17.88 -20.27
C ARG A 705 -15.50 -17.05 -19.29
N PRO A 706 -15.02 -15.88 -18.83
CA PRO A 706 -15.79 -15.03 -17.91
C PRO A 706 -17.01 -14.40 -18.58
N TYR A 707 -18.01 -14.04 -17.78
CA TYR A 707 -19.26 -13.42 -18.24
C TYR A 707 -19.08 -11.99 -18.75
N ALA A 708 -18.10 -11.26 -18.19
CA ALA A 708 -17.66 -9.96 -18.70
C ALA A 708 -16.25 -10.06 -19.30
N VAL A 709 -16.09 -9.48 -20.49
CA VAL A 709 -14.83 -9.43 -21.24
C VAL A 709 -14.64 -8.04 -21.83
N GLY A 710 -13.40 -7.66 -22.09
CA GLY A 710 -13.08 -6.38 -22.71
C GLY A 710 -11.59 -6.08 -22.71
N GLU A 711 -11.26 -4.89 -23.19
CA GLU A 711 -9.89 -4.39 -23.19
C GLU A 711 -9.43 -4.03 -21.78
N ASN A 712 -8.17 -4.33 -21.48
CA ASN A 712 -7.55 -3.85 -20.25
C ASN A 712 -7.08 -2.41 -20.42
N ALA A 713 -7.52 -1.50 -19.54
CA ALA A 713 -7.09 -0.10 -19.53
C ALA A 713 -5.57 0.06 -19.38
N ASN A 714 -4.90 -0.89 -18.70
CA ASN A 714 -3.45 -0.88 -18.52
C ASN A 714 -2.66 -1.12 -19.80
N THR A 715 -3.33 -1.48 -20.90
CA THR A 715 -2.73 -1.50 -22.23
C THR A 715 -2.30 -0.10 -22.65
N VAL A 716 -3.13 0.91 -22.36
CA VAL A 716 -2.92 2.32 -22.76
C VAL A 716 -2.48 3.22 -21.60
N THR A 717 -2.29 2.70 -20.39
CA THR A 717 -1.66 3.47 -19.31
C THR A 717 -0.21 3.75 -19.66
N ASN A 718 0.19 5.00 -19.42
CA ASN A 718 1.48 5.52 -19.82
C ASN A 718 2.68 4.92 -19.07
N TYR A 719 3.87 5.10 -19.65
CA TYR A 719 5.15 4.88 -18.99
C TYR A 719 5.33 5.89 -17.83
N GLY A 720 5.72 5.39 -16.66
CA GLY A 720 6.10 6.18 -15.49
C GLY A 720 6.09 5.33 -14.22
N TYR A 721 7.06 5.55 -13.34
CA TYR A 721 7.25 4.73 -12.13
C TYR A 721 7.70 5.56 -10.93
N ASP A 722 7.16 5.29 -9.74
CA ASP A 722 7.57 5.96 -8.52
C ASP A 722 9.09 5.83 -8.27
N ILE A 723 9.74 6.95 -7.93
CA ILE A 723 11.19 7.02 -7.77
C ILE A 723 11.75 6.14 -6.65
N VAL A 724 10.93 5.72 -5.67
CA VAL A 724 11.38 4.90 -4.54
C VAL A 724 10.90 3.45 -4.65
N THR A 725 9.67 3.24 -5.10
CA THR A 725 8.97 1.95 -5.03
C THR A 725 8.74 1.29 -6.40
N GLN A 726 8.92 2.05 -7.49
CA GLN A 726 8.61 1.62 -8.86
C GLN A 726 7.13 1.26 -9.08
N ILE A 727 6.21 1.76 -8.24
CA ILE A 727 4.77 1.69 -8.50
C ILE A 727 4.46 2.48 -9.79
N PRO A 728 3.67 1.92 -10.74
CA PRO A 728 3.42 2.58 -12.02
C PRO A 728 2.49 3.80 -11.89
N GLU A 729 2.74 4.81 -12.73
CA GLU A 729 1.95 6.04 -12.89
C GLU A 729 0.66 5.76 -13.69
N THR A 730 -0.31 5.09 -13.06
CA THR A 730 -1.60 4.73 -13.71
C THR A 730 -2.71 5.76 -13.46
N LYS A 731 -2.42 6.81 -12.70
CA LYS A 731 -3.39 7.87 -12.32
C LYS A 731 -3.07 9.22 -12.94
N GLY A 732 -2.02 9.31 -13.75
CA GLY A 732 -1.67 10.45 -14.58
C GLY A 732 -1.14 9.94 -15.90
N GLY A 733 -1.38 10.66 -16.99
CA GLY A 733 -1.03 10.20 -18.32
C GLY A 733 -1.84 10.89 -19.40
N LEU A 734 -1.49 10.64 -20.65
CA LEU A 734 -2.08 11.27 -21.83
C LEU A 734 -2.62 10.22 -22.79
N CYS A 735 -3.67 10.60 -23.50
CA CYS A 735 -4.22 9.83 -24.61
C CYS A 735 -4.79 10.76 -25.70
N ARG A 736 -5.17 10.14 -26.81
CA ARG A 736 -6.07 10.72 -27.81
C ARG A 736 -7.19 9.73 -28.09
N ILE A 737 -8.36 10.24 -28.46
CA ILE A 737 -9.52 9.43 -28.79
C ILE A 737 -9.93 9.63 -30.25
N GLU A 738 -10.42 8.57 -30.87
CA GLU A 738 -11.05 8.61 -32.19
C GLU A 738 -12.27 7.68 -32.21
N LYS A 739 -13.25 8.02 -33.04
CA LYS A 739 -14.42 7.16 -33.27
C LYS A 739 -13.98 5.90 -34.03
N ALA A 740 -14.47 4.73 -33.59
CA ALA A 740 -14.03 3.43 -34.10
C ALA A 740 -14.94 2.80 -35.17
#